data_AF-A0A974UJE3-F1
#
_entry.id   AF-A0A974UJE3-F1
#
_cell.length_a   1.000
_cell.length_b   1.000
_cell.length_c   1.000
_cell.angle_alpha   90.00
_cell.angle_beta   90.00
_cell.angle_gamma   90.00
#
_symmetry.space_group_name_H-M   'P 1'
#
loop_
_entity.id
_entity.type
_entity.pdbx_description
1 polymer ?
#
loop_
_entity_poly.entity_id
_entity_poly.type
_entity_poly.pdbx_seq_one_letter_code
_entity_poly.pdbx_strand_id
1 'polypeptide(L)'
;MKKAIVILLIGMLLISGCKTNEVEQKVSEVITVDAKTSLEDMKPNDKSEIETTLDAGKESFSVITVGTGTPKYSDSQASASTLIQYNGGYYLVDCGDGSNRNLLASDFSFKDLRAILFTHHHIDHTTDFFDIYSKSFLSNDAPIDIIGPPRTEKFVSFLSDVYLDDLLYRKSNIKEIDESYKDVILNYANTSEVIDAGHFVIDGLDIEAAEMTHTMYNLAYRFEADDKSIVVSGDVSYDENLIEFAKDADILVIDGALYTEKDNTTARNNMEPFYEYGGNFDVEAHLTFDEMVEIAVKSNVSTLVVTHYNSTDQDRISRSINKIKETFDGEVIYARDMLEIGIEAEETINITEDTPKDISMVTNSYNIVDTNQVEFYSDQNKIESPSIGEEFYGQDASYTGNTPAYTDNKDGTISDKITGLMWAQDMGEKMSYDEAVVFANNSNLGGYDDWRIPTIKELYSLIQFDGRVMGEKATENLFIDTDYFNQPLGDTSSGEREIDAQTWSSTKYVGTTMRGDETIFGVNFVDGRIKGYPTYIKRTSTDNAMYFRLVRGNTAYGENNFVDNGDGTITDLATGLTWQQNDSGYGMDWGAALDYAENLDYAGYDDWRLPNAKELQSIVDYTRSLQTTDSAAIDELFNTSSILDINGNTNYPYFWTSTSHLDGVNPYSYGVYFAFGEALGVMNDTLMDVHGAGAQRSDPKSGDESDYPSTFGPQGDIRMVYNYVRCVRND
;
A
#
# COMPACT_ATOMS: atom_id res chain seq x y z
N MET A 1 35.52 37.89 -25.82
CA MET A 1 35.37 39.37 -25.74
C MET A 1 35.25 39.97 -27.15
N LYS A 2 34.02 40.05 -27.71
CA LYS A 2 33.59 40.89 -28.87
C LYS A 2 32.17 40.49 -29.35
N LYS A 3 31.22 40.33 -28.41
CA LYS A 3 29.77 40.31 -28.69
C LYS A 3 28.99 41.19 -27.69
N ALA A 4 29.66 42.18 -27.10
CA ALA A 4 29.06 43.20 -26.21
C ALA A 4 29.03 44.62 -26.83
N ILE A 5 29.19 44.75 -28.15
CA ILE A 5 29.16 46.05 -28.87
C ILE A 5 28.21 45.98 -30.08
N VAL A 6 27.06 45.32 -29.91
CA VAL A 6 26.00 45.31 -30.96
C VAL A 6 24.67 45.86 -30.43
N ILE A 7 24.50 45.99 -29.11
CA ILE A 7 23.25 46.50 -28.52
C ILE A 7 23.22 48.04 -28.36
N LEU A 8 24.33 48.76 -28.58
CA LEU A 8 24.34 50.23 -28.43
C LEU A 8 24.16 51.04 -29.72
N LEU A 9 23.81 50.41 -30.85
CA LEU A 9 23.67 51.10 -32.15
C LEU A 9 22.31 50.95 -32.84
N ILE A 10 21.37 50.19 -32.25
CA ILE A 10 20.00 50.04 -32.78
C ILE A 10 19.06 51.17 -32.27
N GLY A 11 19.48 51.94 -31.26
CA GLY A 11 18.72 53.08 -30.73
C GLY A 11 18.79 54.39 -31.53
N MET A 12 19.48 54.46 -32.69
CA MET A 12 19.74 55.75 -33.36
C MET A 12 19.50 55.81 -34.87
N LEU A 13 18.78 54.86 -35.46
CA LEU A 13 18.52 54.85 -36.92
C LEU A 13 17.04 54.60 -37.30
N LEU A 14 16.12 55.11 -36.47
CA LEU A 14 14.72 55.37 -36.86
C LEU A 14 14.51 56.78 -37.46
N ILE A 15 15.58 57.39 -38.00
CA ILE A 15 15.50 58.68 -38.69
C ILE A 15 16.28 58.57 -39.99
N SER A 16 15.62 58.96 -41.09
CA SER A 16 16.11 59.00 -42.47
C SER A 16 15.88 57.73 -43.30
N GLY A 17 14.65 57.59 -43.82
CA GLY A 17 14.36 56.63 -44.87
C GLY A 17 15.22 56.85 -46.12
N CYS A 18 15.80 55.78 -46.65
CA CYS A 18 15.93 55.52 -48.09
C CYS A 18 16.44 54.10 -48.32
N LYS A 19 16.01 53.55 -49.45
CA LYS A 19 16.11 52.16 -49.93
C LYS A 19 17.55 51.66 -50.12
N THR A 20 17.75 50.35 -49.96
CA THR A 20 18.91 49.63 -50.50
C THR A 20 18.49 48.25 -51.02
N ASN A 21 18.34 48.15 -52.34
CA ASN A 21 18.64 46.91 -53.07
C ASN A 21 20.17 46.82 -53.15
N GLU A 22 20.77 45.81 -52.51
CA GLU A 22 22.05 45.18 -52.90
C GLU A 22 22.46 44.17 -51.82
N VAL A 23 21.68 43.08 -51.69
CA VAL A 23 22.18 41.78 -51.20
C VAL A 23 21.44 40.67 -51.97
N GLU A 24 21.39 40.77 -53.30
CA GLU A 24 20.98 39.67 -54.20
C GLU A 24 22.25 39.10 -54.84
N GLN A 25 22.86 38.09 -54.21
CA GLN A 25 23.52 36.96 -54.90
C GLN A 25 24.15 36.01 -53.88
N LYS A 26 23.32 35.09 -53.37
CA LYS A 26 23.65 33.67 -53.06
C LYS A 26 22.41 33.00 -52.44
N VAL A 27 21.33 32.97 -53.23
CA VAL A 27 20.15 32.13 -52.99
C VAL A 27 19.67 31.65 -54.37
N SER A 28 20.01 30.41 -54.72
CA SER A 28 19.57 29.63 -55.90
C SER A 28 20.39 28.32 -55.85
N GLU A 29 19.89 27.09 -55.78
CA GLU A 29 18.64 26.43 -56.14
C GLU A 29 18.52 25.17 -55.28
N VAL A 30 17.32 24.82 -54.84
CA VAL A 30 16.94 23.49 -54.35
C VAL A 30 16.08 22.87 -55.45
N ILE A 31 16.56 21.78 -56.07
CA ILE A 31 15.77 20.94 -56.99
C ILE A 31 15.82 19.49 -56.49
N THR A 32 14.62 18.94 -56.41
CA THR A 32 14.16 17.55 -56.23
C THR A 32 14.91 16.47 -57.03
N VAL A 33 15.24 15.33 -56.39
CA VAL A 33 15.37 13.98 -56.99
C VAL A 33 15.08 12.98 -55.86
N ASP A 34 13.91 12.35 -55.79
CA ASP A 34 13.43 11.14 -56.47
C ASP A 34 14.13 9.83 -56.05
N ALA A 35 13.31 8.88 -55.61
CA ALA A 35 13.67 7.63 -54.98
C ALA A 35 13.99 6.55 -56.04
N LYS A 36 15.16 5.91 -55.94
CA LYS A 36 15.40 4.46 -56.16
C LYS A 36 16.90 4.15 -56.28
N THR A 37 17.22 2.88 -55.96
CA THR A 37 18.51 2.14 -56.06
C THR A 37 19.51 2.42 -54.93
N SER A 38 20.06 1.44 -54.21
CA SER A 38 20.21 -0.01 -54.46
C SER A 38 20.35 -0.80 -53.15
N LEU A 39 19.42 -1.72 -52.91
CA LEU A 39 19.59 -2.89 -52.05
C LEU A 39 20.20 -3.99 -52.91
N GLU A 40 21.51 -4.20 -52.82
CA GLU A 40 22.18 -5.44 -53.24
C GLU A 40 23.61 -5.36 -52.67
N ASP A 41 24.06 -6.44 -52.04
CA ASP A 41 25.39 -6.69 -51.45
C ASP A 41 25.65 -6.31 -49.97
N MET A 42 24.92 -6.96 -49.06
CA MET A 42 25.52 -7.47 -47.81
C MET A 42 24.92 -8.83 -47.45
N LYS A 43 25.74 -9.88 -47.50
CA LYS A 43 25.35 -11.24 -47.08
C LYS A 43 25.33 -11.34 -45.55
N PRO A 44 24.42 -12.14 -44.98
CA PRO A 44 24.23 -12.26 -43.54
C PRO A 44 25.32 -13.15 -42.94
N ASN A 45 25.98 -12.69 -41.88
CA ASN A 45 26.75 -13.55 -40.99
C ASN A 45 26.15 -13.46 -39.58
N ASP A 46 25.72 -14.63 -39.11
CA ASP A 46 25.51 -15.05 -37.72
C ASP A 46 24.75 -14.09 -36.80
N LYS A 47 23.41 -14.18 -36.88
CA LYS A 47 22.57 -14.03 -35.68
C LYS A 47 22.81 -15.27 -34.80
N SER A 48 23.75 -15.19 -33.87
CA SER A 48 23.59 -15.91 -32.61
C SER A 48 22.41 -15.26 -31.89
N GLU A 49 21.36 -16.04 -31.68
CA GLU A 49 20.24 -15.71 -30.81
C GLU A 49 20.79 -15.24 -29.46
N ILE A 50 20.68 -13.93 -29.21
CA ILE A 50 20.49 -13.44 -27.85
C ILE A 50 18.98 -13.50 -27.69
N GLU A 51 18.48 -14.66 -27.25
CA GLU A 51 17.23 -14.70 -26.51
C GLU A 51 17.46 -13.81 -25.29
N THR A 52 17.05 -12.55 -25.37
CA THR A 52 16.66 -11.81 -24.19
C THR A 52 15.46 -12.56 -23.65
N THR A 53 15.68 -13.35 -22.60
CA THR A 53 14.62 -13.86 -21.74
C THR A 53 13.79 -12.67 -21.29
N LEU A 54 12.65 -12.45 -21.95
CA LEU A 54 11.60 -11.57 -21.50
C LEU A 54 11.08 -12.19 -20.20
N ASP A 55 11.26 -11.46 -19.11
CA ASP A 55 10.75 -11.82 -17.80
C ASP A 55 9.22 -11.71 -17.86
N ALA A 56 8.51 -12.80 -17.59
CA ALA A 56 7.08 -12.96 -17.85
C ALA A 56 6.18 -12.23 -16.83
N GLY A 57 6.62 -11.07 -16.33
CA GLY A 57 5.94 -10.31 -15.26
C GLY A 57 5.91 -8.79 -15.46
N LYS A 58 6.13 -8.28 -16.69
CA LYS A 58 6.20 -6.83 -17.00
C LYS A 58 5.23 -6.37 -18.10
N GLU A 59 4.11 -7.04 -18.28
CA GLU A 59 3.02 -6.59 -19.18
C GLU A 59 1.90 -5.93 -18.36
N SER A 60 2.16 -4.75 -17.78
CA SER A 60 1.13 -3.92 -17.16
C SER A 60 1.12 -2.53 -17.81
N PHE A 61 -0.03 -2.15 -18.36
CA PHE A 61 -0.35 -0.76 -18.64
C PHE A 61 -0.97 -0.19 -17.35
N SER A 62 -0.23 0.66 -16.63
CA SER A 62 -0.63 1.16 -15.32
C SER A 62 -0.25 2.62 -15.11
N VAL A 63 -0.88 3.26 -14.13
CA VAL A 63 -0.53 4.59 -13.63
C VAL A 63 -0.12 4.53 -12.17
N ILE A 64 0.96 5.23 -11.82
CA ILE A 64 1.50 5.34 -10.48
C ILE A 64 1.54 6.82 -10.09
N THR A 65 0.85 7.22 -9.03
CA THR A 65 0.89 8.62 -8.55
C THR A 65 2.13 8.84 -7.68
N VAL A 66 3.27 9.09 -8.31
CA VAL A 66 4.59 9.30 -7.67
C VAL A 66 4.54 10.38 -6.60
N GLY A 67 3.82 11.47 -6.83
CA GLY A 67 3.60 12.55 -5.88
C GLY A 67 2.21 13.17 -6.05
N THR A 68 1.54 13.44 -4.94
CA THR A 68 0.10 13.80 -4.89
C THR A 68 -0.19 15.16 -4.25
N GLY A 69 0.86 15.84 -3.80
CA GLY A 69 0.79 17.11 -3.10
C GLY A 69 0.68 18.33 -4.00
N THR A 70 0.87 19.50 -3.39
CA THR A 70 0.72 20.83 -3.98
C THR A 70 2.04 21.62 -3.82
N PRO A 71 2.14 22.92 -4.15
CA PRO A 71 3.36 23.69 -3.90
C PRO A 71 3.73 23.85 -2.41
N LYS A 72 2.80 23.57 -1.49
CA LYS A 72 3.09 23.61 -0.07
C LYS A 72 3.78 22.31 0.34
N TYR A 73 5.06 22.42 0.72
CA TYR A 73 5.85 21.30 1.25
C TYR A 73 5.10 20.52 2.33
N SER A 74 5.17 19.20 2.21
CA SER A 74 4.66 18.23 3.17
C SER A 74 5.77 17.24 3.52
N ASP A 75 5.77 16.72 4.74
CA ASP A 75 6.66 15.62 5.14
C ASP A 75 6.15 14.24 4.67
N SER A 76 4.88 14.18 4.26
CA SER A 76 4.13 12.96 3.94
C SER A 76 3.64 12.90 2.49
N GLN A 77 3.83 13.97 1.70
CA GLN A 77 3.48 14.02 0.27
C GLN A 77 4.54 14.80 -0.52
N ALA A 78 5.05 14.21 -1.60
CA ALA A 78 5.76 14.89 -2.68
C ALA A 78 4.78 15.73 -3.50
N SER A 79 5.28 16.76 -4.17
CA SER A 79 4.49 17.54 -5.14
C SER A 79 4.17 16.72 -6.40
N ALA A 80 3.26 17.23 -7.23
CA ALA A 80 2.66 16.51 -8.35
C ALA A 80 3.67 15.79 -9.27
N SER A 81 3.47 14.49 -9.42
CA SER A 81 4.15 13.65 -10.40
C SER A 81 3.37 12.34 -10.58
N THR A 82 3.17 11.94 -11.84
CA THR A 82 2.42 10.74 -12.23
C THR A 82 3.25 9.94 -13.21
N LEU A 83 3.42 8.64 -12.98
CA LEU A 83 4.23 7.76 -13.80
C LEU A 83 3.33 6.75 -14.52
N ILE A 84 3.42 6.69 -15.84
CA ILE A 84 2.78 5.66 -16.66
C ILE A 84 3.79 4.53 -16.89
N GLN A 85 3.39 3.29 -16.64
CA GLN A 85 4.15 2.10 -16.97
C GLN A 85 3.50 1.40 -18.15
N TYR A 86 4.31 1.00 -19.13
CA TYR A 86 3.85 0.22 -20.28
C TYR A 86 4.99 -0.61 -20.86
N ASN A 87 4.78 -1.92 -21.04
CA ASN A 87 5.76 -2.86 -21.61
C ASN A 87 7.18 -2.73 -21.02
N GLY A 88 7.24 -2.56 -19.69
CA GLY A 88 8.48 -2.37 -18.95
C GLY A 88 9.19 -1.03 -19.14
N GLY A 89 8.61 -0.10 -19.91
CA GLY A 89 9.02 1.30 -20.04
C GLY A 89 8.24 2.23 -19.11
N TYR A 90 8.85 3.37 -18.80
CA TYR A 90 8.33 4.39 -17.86
C TYR A 90 8.19 5.75 -18.54
N TYR A 91 7.04 6.41 -18.35
CA TYR A 91 6.72 7.72 -18.92
C TYR A 91 6.24 8.64 -17.79
N LEU A 92 7.07 9.61 -17.42
CA LEU A 92 6.85 10.42 -16.22
C LEU A 92 6.17 11.74 -16.58
N VAL A 93 4.94 11.95 -16.13
CA VAL A 93 4.20 13.20 -16.23
C VAL A 93 4.47 14.04 -14.98
N ASP A 94 5.13 15.18 -15.17
CA ASP A 94 5.60 16.11 -14.14
C ASP A 94 6.62 15.51 -13.14
N CYS A 95 7.41 16.39 -12.53
CA CYS A 95 8.53 16.09 -11.65
C CYS A 95 8.56 17.05 -10.44
N GLY A 96 7.50 17.05 -9.62
CA GLY A 96 7.42 17.85 -8.39
C GLY A 96 8.48 17.52 -7.34
N ASP A 97 8.69 18.42 -6.37
CA ASP A 97 9.62 18.19 -5.25
C ASP A 97 9.29 16.89 -4.50
N GLY A 98 10.30 16.05 -4.30
CA GLY A 98 10.15 14.75 -3.63
C GLY A 98 9.90 13.57 -4.58
N SER A 99 9.52 13.81 -5.83
CA SER A 99 9.25 12.75 -6.82
C SER A 99 10.44 11.81 -7.00
N ASN A 100 11.66 12.35 -7.04
CA ASN A 100 12.87 11.55 -7.20
C ASN A 100 13.17 10.67 -5.98
N ARG A 101 12.82 11.13 -4.76
CA ARG A 101 12.93 10.29 -3.55
C ARG A 101 11.97 9.12 -3.64
N ASN A 102 10.75 9.37 -4.07
CA ASN A 102 9.71 8.36 -4.19
C ASN A 102 10.07 7.33 -5.28
N LEU A 103 10.52 7.77 -6.46
CA LEU A 103 11.02 6.88 -7.52
C LEU A 103 12.16 5.99 -7.02
N LEU A 104 13.13 6.54 -6.27
CA LEU A 104 14.25 5.78 -5.71
C LEU A 104 13.86 4.75 -4.63
N ALA A 105 12.69 4.92 -4.01
CA ALA A 105 12.14 3.98 -3.04
C ALA A 105 11.32 2.85 -3.68
N SER A 106 11.20 2.85 -5.01
CA SER A 106 10.41 1.88 -5.79
C SER A 106 11.28 1.00 -6.70
N ASP A 107 10.67 0.06 -7.41
CA ASP A 107 11.33 -0.76 -8.44
C ASP A 107 11.61 0.00 -9.76
N PHE A 108 11.37 1.31 -9.79
CA PHE A 108 11.70 2.17 -10.92
C PHE A 108 13.20 2.15 -11.25
N SER A 109 13.50 2.05 -12.54
CA SER A 109 14.86 2.14 -13.05
C SER A 109 14.97 3.31 -14.03
N PHE A 110 15.95 4.19 -13.81
CA PHE A 110 16.26 5.26 -14.77
C PHE A 110 16.63 4.72 -16.16
N LYS A 111 17.04 3.45 -16.27
CA LYS A 111 17.29 2.78 -17.56
C LYS A 111 16.02 2.50 -18.36
N ASP A 112 14.90 2.41 -17.66
CA ASP A 112 13.60 2.10 -18.22
C ASP A 112 12.76 3.36 -18.50
N LEU A 113 13.27 4.55 -18.13
CA LEU A 113 12.64 5.84 -18.45
C LEU A 113 12.72 6.14 -19.96
N ARG A 114 11.56 6.36 -20.58
CA ARG A 114 11.40 6.63 -22.02
C ARG A 114 11.08 8.09 -22.30
N ALA A 115 10.18 8.68 -21.51
CA ALA A 115 9.78 10.07 -21.69
C ALA A 115 9.56 10.78 -20.35
N ILE A 116 9.78 12.10 -20.37
CA ILE A 116 9.29 13.04 -19.35
C ILE A 116 8.32 14.00 -20.04
N LEU A 117 7.10 14.12 -19.53
CA LEU A 117 6.06 14.96 -20.07
C LEU A 117 5.71 16.04 -19.05
N PHE A 118 5.75 17.32 -19.43
CA PHE A 118 5.34 18.41 -18.56
C PHE A 118 3.92 18.86 -18.91
N THR A 119 3.04 18.90 -17.92
CA THR A 119 1.72 19.53 -18.07
C THR A 119 1.90 21.03 -18.20
N HIS A 120 2.63 21.64 -17.27
CA HIS A 120 3.00 23.05 -17.26
C HIS A 120 4.28 23.32 -16.45
N HIS A 121 4.76 24.57 -16.42
CA HIS A 121 6.03 24.96 -15.80
C HIS A 121 5.87 25.60 -14.40
N HIS A 122 4.84 25.23 -13.63
CA HIS A 122 4.84 25.56 -12.20
C HIS A 122 5.94 24.77 -11.46
N ILE A 123 6.41 25.36 -10.35
CA ILE A 123 7.58 24.84 -9.64
C ILE A 123 7.31 23.46 -9.02
N ASP A 124 6.10 23.25 -8.53
CA ASP A 124 5.63 22.02 -7.92
C ASP A 124 5.38 20.88 -8.92
N HIS A 125 5.53 21.15 -10.22
CA HIS A 125 5.49 20.17 -11.30
C HIS A 125 6.88 19.94 -11.94
N THR A 126 7.91 20.69 -11.54
CA THR A 126 9.20 20.72 -12.26
C THR A 126 10.45 20.68 -11.38
N THR A 127 10.33 20.82 -10.06
CA THR A 127 11.48 21.04 -9.16
C THR A 127 12.49 19.88 -9.17
N ASP A 128 12.05 18.62 -9.23
CA ASP A 128 12.94 17.45 -9.23
C ASP A 128 13.41 17.04 -10.63
N PHE A 129 12.93 17.70 -11.69
CA PHE A 129 13.19 17.33 -13.08
C PHE A 129 14.67 17.08 -13.36
N PHE A 130 15.54 18.03 -13.00
CA PHE A 130 16.92 17.96 -13.45
C PHE A 130 17.71 16.83 -12.78
N ASP A 131 17.39 16.49 -11.52
CA ASP A 131 18.02 15.35 -10.86
C ASP A 131 17.61 14.04 -11.55
N ILE A 132 16.33 13.87 -11.85
CA ILE A 132 15.78 12.72 -12.57
C ILE A 132 16.39 12.62 -13.99
N TYR A 133 16.36 13.72 -14.74
CA TYR A 133 16.94 13.81 -16.09
C TYR A 133 18.43 13.47 -16.11
N SER A 134 19.20 14.02 -15.17
CA SER A 134 20.64 13.75 -15.09
C SER A 134 20.94 12.29 -14.79
N LYS A 135 20.13 11.61 -13.95
CA LYS A 135 20.28 10.18 -13.66
C LYS A 135 19.92 9.32 -14.86
N SER A 136 18.89 9.69 -15.62
CA SER A 136 18.59 9.05 -16.90
C SER A 136 19.76 9.21 -17.89
N PHE A 137 20.26 10.44 -18.05
CA PHE A 137 21.44 10.72 -18.88
C PHE A 137 22.66 9.88 -18.51
N LEU A 138 22.91 9.68 -17.21
CA LEU A 138 24.03 8.87 -16.74
C LEU A 138 23.79 7.37 -16.90
N SER A 139 22.53 6.93 -16.89
CA SER A 139 22.15 5.52 -16.97
C SER A 139 21.97 5.00 -18.40
N ASN A 140 21.68 5.90 -19.35
CA ASN A 140 21.32 5.57 -20.72
C ASN A 140 22.29 6.17 -21.74
N ASP A 141 22.51 5.45 -22.84
CA ASP A 141 23.20 5.98 -24.01
C ASP A 141 22.23 6.57 -25.04
N ALA A 142 20.99 6.06 -25.08
CA ALA A 142 19.93 6.61 -25.91
C ALA A 142 19.35 7.89 -25.29
N PRO A 143 18.96 8.88 -26.11
CA PRO A 143 18.21 10.05 -25.67
C PRO A 143 16.82 9.62 -25.15
N ILE A 144 16.27 10.37 -24.19
CA ILE A 144 14.85 10.27 -23.82
C ILE A 144 14.05 11.40 -24.47
N ASP A 145 12.76 11.21 -24.62
CA ASP A 145 11.85 12.25 -25.09
C ASP A 145 11.45 13.17 -23.93
N ILE A 146 11.45 14.48 -24.18
CA ILE A 146 10.95 15.49 -23.24
C ILE A 146 9.90 16.32 -23.95
N ILE A 147 8.64 16.12 -23.57
CA ILE A 147 7.48 16.74 -24.20
C ILE A 147 6.87 17.73 -23.20
N GLY A 148 6.41 18.89 -23.66
CA GLY A 148 5.82 19.84 -22.73
C GLY A 148 5.26 21.09 -23.42
N PRO A 149 4.82 22.08 -22.63
CA PRO A 149 4.34 23.34 -23.16
C PRO A 149 5.49 24.16 -23.78
N PRO A 150 5.19 25.30 -24.43
CA PRO A 150 6.21 26.22 -24.91
C PRO A 150 7.24 26.56 -23.84
N ARG A 151 8.51 26.68 -24.26
CA ARG A 151 9.72 26.87 -23.44
C ARG A 151 10.28 25.62 -22.76
N THR A 152 9.75 24.43 -23.00
CA THR A 152 10.35 23.16 -22.54
C THR A 152 11.77 22.99 -23.08
N GLU A 153 12.03 23.26 -24.37
CA GLU A 153 13.39 23.18 -24.93
C GLU A 153 14.34 24.15 -24.21
N LYS A 154 13.85 25.37 -23.93
CA LYS A 154 14.61 26.39 -23.21
C LYS A 154 14.88 25.99 -21.77
N PHE A 155 13.95 25.32 -21.10
CA PHE A 155 14.10 24.86 -19.72
C PHE A 155 15.18 23.78 -19.62
N VAL A 156 15.09 22.76 -20.48
CA VAL A 156 16.07 21.66 -20.56
C VAL A 156 17.45 22.17 -20.93
N SER A 157 17.56 23.00 -21.98
CA SER A 157 18.87 23.54 -22.41
C SER A 157 19.48 24.48 -21.38
N PHE A 158 18.67 25.30 -20.69
CA PHE A 158 19.17 26.17 -19.63
C PHE A 158 19.78 25.37 -18.47
N LEU A 159 19.06 24.36 -17.95
CA LEU A 159 19.56 23.55 -16.85
C LEU A 159 20.78 22.71 -17.29
N SER A 160 20.75 22.15 -18.49
CA SER A 160 21.88 21.39 -19.04
C SER A 160 23.14 22.25 -19.21
N ASP A 161 23.00 23.52 -19.63
CA ASP A 161 24.12 24.47 -19.73
C ASP A 161 24.66 24.85 -18.34
N VAL A 162 23.78 25.06 -17.35
CA VAL A 162 24.17 25.36 -15.97
C VAL A 162 24.99 24.23 -15.34
N TYR A 163 24.61 22.97 -15.60
CA TYR A 163 25.26 21.79 -15.02
C TYR A 163 26.21 21.07 -15.99
N LEU A 164 26.57 21.71 -17.11
CA LEU A 164 27.36 21.11 -18.18
C LEU A 164 28.65 20.46 -17.67
N ASP A 165 29.40 21.16 -16.81
CA ASP A 165 30.66 20.64 -16.26
C ASP A 165 30.45 19.38 -15.39
N ASP A 166 29.35 19.30 -14.63
CA ASP A 166 29.05 18.13 -13.78
C ASP A 166 28.58 16.94 -14.62
N LEU A 167 27.75 17.17 -15.64
CA LEU A 167 27.32 16.14 -16.59
C LEU A 167 28.52 15.56 -17.37
N LEU A 168 29.45 16.43 -17.82
CA LEU A 168 30.70 16.02 -18.47
C LEU A 168 31.58 15.19 -17.53
N TYR A 169 31.71 15.62 -16.28
CA TYR A 169 32.53 14.94 -15.27
C TYR A 169 31.99 13.53 -14.94
N ARG A 170 30.67 13.36 -14.88
CA ARG A 170 30.03 12.12 -14.43
C ARG A 170 29.84 11.08 -15.53
N LYS A 171 29.77 11.45 -16.81
CA LYS A 171 29.57 10.49 -17.89
C LYS A 171 30.84 9.63 -18.07
N SER A 172 30.78 8.40 -17.56
CA SER A 172 31.92 7.48 -17.40
C SER A 172 32.72 7.17 -18.67
N ASN A 173 32.13 7.40 -19.85
CA ASN A 173 32.72 7.07 -21.14
C ASN A 173 33.51 8.24 -21.75
N ILE A 174 33.49 9.43 -21.14
CA ILE A 174 34.24 10.61 -21.61
C ILE A 174 35.65 10.60 -21.00
N LYS A 175 36.67 10.35 -21.82
CA LYS A 175 38.09 10.31 -21.39
C LYS A 175 38.83 11.62 -21.59
N GLU A 176 38.36 12.45 -22.53
CA GLU A 176 38.85 13.81 -22.81
C GLU A 176 37.65 14.68 -23.16
N ILE A 177 37.59 15.90 -22.60
CA ILE A 177 36.51 16.86 -22.85
C ILE A 177 36.95 17.76 -24.01
N ASP A 178 36.21 17.73 -25.12
CA ASP A 178 36.34 18.69 -26.22
C ASP A 178 34.97 19.31 -26.58
N GLU A 179 34.97 20.33 -27.45
CA GLU A 179 33.76 21.07 -27.84
C GLU A 179 32.66 20.18 -28.45
N SER A 180 32.97 18.99 -28.97
CA SER A 180 31.96 18.08 -29.55
C SER A 180 31.07 17.43 -28.49
N TYR A 181 31.55 17.23 -27.25
CA TYR A 181 30.73 16.67 -26.17
C TYR A 181 29.73 17.68 -25.59
N LYS A 182 30.01 18.98 -25.75
CA LYS A 182 29.05 20.02 -25.40
C LYS A 182 27.76 19.86 -26.21
N ASP A 183 27.89 19.63 -27.52
CA ASP A 183 26.73 19.45 -28.38
C ASP A 183 26.00 18.12 -28.08
N VAL A 184 26.71 17.07 -27.66
CA VAL A 184 26.09 15.81 -27.24
C VAL A 184 25.23 15.99 -25.99
N ILE A 185 25.72 16.74 -24.99
CA ILE A 185 24.98 16.94 -23.73
C ILE A 185 23.81 17.91 -23.91
N LEU A 186 24.03 19.01 -24.63
CA LEU A 186 22.97 19.99 -24.87
C LEU A 186 21.85 19.47 -25.76
N ASN A 187 22.11 18.43 -26.56
CA ASN A 187 21.13 17.78 -27.43
C ASN A 187 20.85 16.32 -27.02
N TYR A 188 21.10 15.95 -25.75
CA TYR A 188 20.82 14.59 -25.28
C TYR A 188 19.31 14.30 -25.20
N ALA A 189 18.47 15.29 -24.92
CA ALA A 189 17.03 15.11 -24.92
C ALA A 189 16.43 15.41 -26.29
N ASN A 190 15.48 14.59 -26.74
CA ASN A 190 14.60 14.94 -27.85
C ASN A 190 13.49 15.83 -27.28
N THR A 191 13.61 17.15 -27.43
CA THR A 191 12.61 18.08 -26.89
C THR A 191 11.51 18.37 -27.91
N SER A 192 10.25 18.33 -27.47
CA SER A 192 9.08 18.71 -28.27
C SER A 192 8.20 19.67 -27.47
N GLU A 193 7.80 20.77 -28.09
CA GLU A 193 6.87 21.75 -27.49
C GLU A 193 5.50 21.61 -28.15
N VAL A 194 4.45 21.45 -27.35
CA VAL A 194 3.07 21.30 -27.81
C VAL A 194 2.35 22.65 -27.74
N ILE A 195 1.69 23.02 -28.85
CA ILE A 195 0.80 24.17 -28.94
C ILE A 195 -0.55 23.64 -29.46
N ASP A 196 -1.62 23.96 -28.76
CA ASP A 196 -3.00 23.50 -28.96
C ASP A 196 -3.20 21.99 -28.75
N ALA A 197 -2.54 21.16 -29.56
CA ALA A 197 -2.62 19.70 -29.48
C ALA A 197 -1.35 19.01 -30.05
N GLY A 198 -1.09 17.78 -29.61
CA GLY A 198 0.04 16.96 -30.06
C GLY A 198 -0.29 15.47 -30.06
N HIS A 199 0.43 14.70 -30.87
CA HIS A 199 0.31 13.24 -30.94
C HIS A 199 1.69 12.61 -31.14
N PHE A 200 2.00 11.62 -30.32
CA PHE A 200 3.30 10.96 -30.25
C PHE A 200 3.11 9.45 -30.07
N VAL A 201 4.04 8.66 -30.59
CA VAL A 201 4.08 7.22 -30.34
C VAL A 201 5.48 6.86 -29.88
N ILE A 202 5.62 6.41 -28.63
CA ILE A 202 6.92 6.13 -28.00
C ILE A 202 6.90 4.70 -27.46
N ASP A 203 7.78 3.85 -27.99
CA ASP A 203 7.84 2.40 -27.67
C ASP A 203 6.49 1.67 -27.78
N GLY A 204 5.63 2.12 -28.70
CA GLY A 204 4.32 1.53 -28.97
C GLY A 204 3.19 2.02 -28.06
N LEU A 205 3.44 2.96 -27.15
CA LEU A 205 2.41 3.70 -26.41
C LEU A 205 1.98 4.92 -27.22
N ASP A 206 0.67 5.06 -27.46
CA ASP A 206 0.08 6.24 -28.08
C ASP A 206 -0.10 7.34 -27.02
N ILE A 207 0.34 8.57 -27.33
CA ILE A 207 0.30 9.70 -26.42
C ILE A 207 -0.25 10.92 -27.15
N GLU A 208 -1.44 11.36 -26.76
CA GLU A 208 -2.03 12.61 -27.19
C GLU A 208 -1.85 13.69 -26.12
N ALA A 209 -1.73 14.94 -26.55
CA ALA A 209 -1.67 16.10 -25.66
C ALA A 209 -2.68 17.16 -26.14
N ALA A 210 -3.33 17.85 -25.21
CA ALA A 210 -4.27 18.92 -25.51
C ALA A 210 -4.15 20.08 -24.52
N GLU A 211 -4.28 21.31 -25.00
CA GLU A 211 -4.29 22.51 -24.16
C GLU A 211 -5.52 22.54 -23.23
N MET A 212 -5.27 22.88 -21.97
CA MET A 212 -6.28 23.02 -20.91
C MET A 212 -6.22 24.42 -20.29
N THR A 213 -7.36 24.89 -19.80
CA THR A 213 -7.46 26.17 -19.11
C THR A 213 -6.80 26.10 -17.72
N HIS A 214 -5.74 26.87 -17.51
CA HIS A 214 -5.13 27.08 -16.20
C HIS A 214 -4.42 28.45 -16.15
N THR A 215 -3.92 28.85 -14.97
CA THR A 215 -3.17 30.11 -14.79
C THR A 215 -1.80 30.14 -15.46
N MET A 216 -1.34 29.02 -16.00
CA MET A 216 -0.20 28.90 -16.90
C MET A 216 -0.63 28.12 -18.14
N TYR A 217 0.15 28.19 -19.23
CA TYR A 217 -0.11 27.31 -20.37
C TYR A 217 0.02 25.87 -19.90
N ASN A 218 -1.10 25.13 -19.96
CA ASN A 218 -1.23 23.79 -19.40
C ASN A 218 -1.67 22.80 -20.46
N LEU A 219 -1.17 21.58 -20.34
CA LEU A 219 -1.48 20.45 -21.19
C LEU A 219 -2.04 19.32 -20.33
N ALA A 220 -3.07 18.64 -20.82
CA ALA A 220 -3.39 17.28 -20.41
C ALA A 220 -2.75 16.28 -21.37
N TYR A 221 -2.50 15.06 -20.89
CA TYR A 221 -2.00 13.95 -21.68
C TYR A 221 -2.97 12.77 -21.64
N ARG A 222 -3.21 12.13 -22.79
CA ARG A 222 -3.97 10.90 -22.93
C ARG A 222 -3.04 9.82 -23.47
N PHE A 223 -2.97 8.69 -22.78
CA PHE A 223 -2.16 7.54 -23.11
C PHE A 223 -3.08 6.42 -23.56
N GLU A 224 -2.81 5.79 -24.70
CA GLU A 224 -3.59 4.66 -25.19
C GLU A 224 -2.71 3.46 -25.56
N ALA A 225 -3.10 2.29 -25.08
CA ALA A 225 -2.51 1.00 -25.41
C ALA A 225 -3.55 -0.10 -25.24
N ASP A 226 -3.55 -1.10 -26.14
CA ASP A 226 -4.39 -2.31 -26.02
C ASP A 226 -5.89 -2.04 -25.74
N ASP A 227 -6.48 -1.07 -26.45
CA ASP A 227 -7.86 -0.59 -26.29
C ASP A 227 -8.18 0.00 -24.90
N LYS A 228 -7.13 0.35 -24.14
CA LYS A 228 -7.19 0.98 -22.82
C LYS A 228 -6.64 2.41 -22.87
N SER A 229 -7.11 3.26 -21.97
CA SER A 229 -6.73 4.67 -21.96
C SER A 229 -6.62 5.30 -20.57
N ILE A 230 -5.58 6.11 -20.38
CA ILE A 230 -5.30 6.87 -19.15
C ILE A 230 -5.16 8.35 -19.52
N VAL A 231 -5.85 9.24 -18.79
CA VAL A 231 -5.74 10.68 -18.98
C VAL A 231 -5.19 11.34 -17.72
N VAL A 232 -4.23 12.25 -17.87
CA VAL A 232 -3.66 13.06 -16.78
C VAL A 232 -3.92 14.53 -17.11
N SER A 233 -4.69 15.23 -16.27
CA SER A 233 -5.16 16.59 -16.57
C SER A 233 -4.10 17.69 -16.39
N GLY A 234 -3.12 17.46 -15.52
CA GLY A 234 -2.38 18.55 -14.87
C GLY A 234 -3.29 19.41 -14.01
N ASP A 235 -2.85 20.61 -13.65
CA ASP A 235 -3.70 21.58 -12.94
C ASP A 235 -4.73 22.17 -13.91
N VAL A 236 -6.00 22.27 -13.51
CA VAL A 236 -7.05 22.65 -14.45
C VAL A 236 -8.17 23.47 -13.79
N SER A 237 -8.51 24.58 -14.42
CA SER A 237 -9.78 25.27 -14.22
C SER A 237 -10.86 24.57 -15.03
N TYR A 238 -12.15 24.76 -14.70
CA TYR A 238 -13.22 24.11 -15.47
C TYR A 238 -13.11 24.40 -16.97
N ASP A 239 -13.01 23.33 -17.75
CA ASP A 239 -12.78 23.35 -19.19
C ASP A 239 -13.56 22.21 -19.85
N GLU A 240 -14.45 22.55 -20.78
CA GLU A 240 -15.22 21.56 -21.54
C GLU A 240 -14.33 20.73 -22.48
N ASN A 241 -13.14 21.23 -22.85
CA ASN A 241 -12.20 20.46 -23.67
C ASN A 241 -11.69 19.22 -22.92
N LEU A 242 -11.53 19.29 -21.60
CA LEU A 242 -11.13 18.12 -20.80
C LEU A 242 -12.19 17.02 -20.84
N ILE A 243 -13.48 17.39 -20.91
CA ILE A 243 -14.59 16.43 -20.99
C ILE A 243 -14.49 15.61 -22.28
N GLU A 244 -14.30 16.28 -23.42
CA GLU A 244 -14.16 15.60 -24.71
C GLU A 244 -12.84 14.84 -24.81
N PHE A 245 -11.75 15.38 -24.24
CA PHE A 245 -10.44 14.74 -24.26
C PHE A 245 -10.37 13.48 -23.37
N ALA A 246 -11.03 13.50 -22.22
CA ALA A 246 -11.13 12.37 -21.29
C ALA A 246 -12.28 11.41 -21.62
N LYS A 247 -12.96 11.62 -22.76
CA LYS A 247 -14.15 10.86 -23.08
C LYS A 247 -13.87 9.36 -23.17
N ASP A 248 -14.69 8.59 -22.47
CA ASP A 248 -14.65 7.13 -22.39
C ASP A 248 -13.30 6.57 -21.90
N ALA A 249 -12.49 7.38 -21.21
CA ALA A 249 -11.20 6.91 -20.71
C ALA A 249 -11.36 5.92 -19.54
N ASP A 250 -10.51 4.90 -19.48
CA ASP A 250 -10.54 3.95 -18.35
C ASP A 250 -10.16 4.67 -17.05
N ILE A 251 -9.10 5.50 -17.09
CA ILE A 251 -8.64 6.25 -15.92
C ILE A 251 -8.50 7.74 -16.26
N LEU A 252 -9.02 8.61 -15.40
CA LEU A 252 -8.76 10.05 -15.41
C LEU A 252 -8.11 10.49 -14.11
N VAL A 253 -6.81 10.82 -14.16
CA VAL A 253 -6.05 11.46 -13.08
C VAL A 253 -6.28 12.97 -13.15
N ILE A 254 -6.97 13.52 -12.14
CA ILE A 254 -7.50 14.89 -12.14
C ILE A 254 -7.00 15.73 -10.97
N ASP A 255 -6.87 17.03 -11.22
CA ASP A 255 -6.62 18.09 -10.24
C ASP A 255 -7.64 18.07 -9.08
N GLY A 256 -7.13 17.93 -7.85
CA GLY A 256 -7.88 17.90 -6.60
C GLY A 256 -7.63 19.10 -5.69
N ALA A 257 -6.98 20.18 -6.16
CA ALA A 257 -6.77 21.41 -5.39
C ALA A 257 -8.04 22.26 -5.36
N LEU A 258 -9.14 21.64 -4.95
CA LEU A 258 -10.49 22.14 -5.19
C LEU A 258 -10.71 23.52 -4.52
N TYR A 259 -11.61 24.33 -5.07
CA TYR A 259 -12.25 25.47 -4.39
C TYR A 259 -13.58 25.06 -3.76
N THR A 260 -13.98 25.74 -2.68
CA THR A 260 -15.28 25.49 -2.03
C THR A 260 -16.41 26.15 -2.82
N GLU A 261 -16.20 27.41 -3.21
CA GLU A 261 -17.04 28.16 -4.14
C GLU A 261 -16.11 29.08 -4.94
N LYS A 262 -16.40 29.31 -6.23
CA LYS A 262 -15.68 30.34 -7.00
C LYS A 262 -16.24 31.71 -6.66
N ASP A 263 -15.39 32.66 -6.31
CA ASP A 263 -15.79 34.03 -5.99
C ASP A 263 -15.04 35.09 -6.82
N ASN A 264 -14.14 34.65 -7.71
CA ASN A 264 -13.29 35.44 -8.59
C ASN A 264 -12.37 36.42 -7.85
N THR A 265 -12.17 36.26 -6.54
CA THR A 265 -11.31 37.16 -5.75
C THR A 265 -9.82 36.82 -5.90
N THR A 266 -9.50 35.58 -6.25
CA THR A 266 -8.13 35.10 -6.49
C THR A 266 -7.69 35.27 -7.94
N ALA A 267 -8.64 35.35 -8.89
CA ALA A 267 -8.38 35.66 -10.29
C ALA A 267 -7.73 37.04 -10.44
N ARG A 268 -6.65 37.11 -11.22
CA ARG A 268 -5.91 38.36 -11.45
C ARG A 268 -6.45 39.08 -12.67
N ASN A 269 -7.72 39.45 -12.58
CA ASN A 269 -8.50 40.11 -13.63
C ASN A 269 -7.72 41.26 -14.30
N ASN A 270 -7.64 41.25 -15.64
CA ASN A 270 -6.95 42.23 -16.49
C ASN A 270 -5.41 42.18 -16.42
N MET A 271 -4.82 41.05 -16.05
CA MET A 271 -3.39 40.80 -16.27
C MET A 271 -3.21 39.92 -17.49
N GLU A 272 -2.34 40.35 -18.41
CA GLU A 272 -1.91 39.53 -19.53
C GLU A 272 -0.62 38.77 -19.17
N PRO A 273 -0.46 37.52 -19.62
CA PRO A 273 0.81 36.82 -19.50
C PRO A 273 1.93 37.61 -20.19
N PHE A 274 3.11 37.61 -19.56
CA PHE A 274 4.29 38.26 -20.14
C PHE A 274 4.79 37.53 -21.40
N TYR A 275 4.50 36.24 -21.50
CA TYR A 275 4.88 35.38 -22.62
C TYR A 275 3.66 35.10 -23.49
N GLU A 276 3.88 34.90 -24.80
CA GLU A 276 2.82 34.62 -25.78
C GLU A 276 1.93 33.43 -25.39
N TYR A 277 2.50 32.43 -24.69
CA TYR A 277 1.83 31.25 -24.18
C TYR A 277 2.00 31.17 -22.65
N GLY A 278 1.29 32.01 -21.90
CA GLY A 278 1.48 32.13 -20.44
C GLY A 278 0.26 31.84 -19.56
N GLY A 279 -0.78 31.22 -20.12
CA GLY A 279 -2.00 30.82 -19.39
C GLY A 279 -3.04 31.93 -19.26
N ASN A 280 -4.13 31.60 -18.57
CA ASN A 280 -5.27 32.46 -18.34
C ASN A 280 -5.28 32.96 -16.89
N PHE A 281 -4.96 34.24 -16.66
CA PHE A 281 -4.96 34.82 -15.32
C PHE A 281 -6.34 35.30 -14.84
N ASP A 282 -7.35 35.29 -15.71
CA ASP A 282 -8.72 35.72 -15.41
C ASP A 282 -9.57 34.60 -14.80
N VAL A 283 -9.04 33.38 -14.68
CA VAL A 283 -9.70 32.23 -14.03
C VAL A 283 -9.15 31.96 -12.64
N GLU A 284 -9.94 31.29 -11.80
CA GLU A 284 -9.43 30.64 -10.60
C GLU A 284 -8.74 29.33 -10.99
N ALA A 285 -7.59 29.06 -10.37
CA ALA A 285 -6.60 28.10 -10.89
C ALA A 285 -7.06 26.64 -10.94
N HIS A 286 -8.03 26.26 -10.11
CA HIS A 286 -8.42 24.87 -9.89
C HIS A 286 -9.93 24.71 -9.97
N LEU A 287 -10.38 23.46 -10.04
CA LEU A 287 -11.78 23.09 -10.07
C LEU A 287 -12.48 23.42 -8.74
N THR A 288 -13.78 23.67 -8.78
CA THR A 288 -14.63 23.36 -7.63
C THR A 288 -14.95 21.88 -7.61
N PHE A 289 -15.43 21.42 -6.46
CA PHE A 289 -15.90 20.05 -6.33
C PHE A 289 -16.98 19.69 -7.38
N ASP A 290 -17.98 20.55 -7.57
CA ASP A 290 -19.10 20.29 -8.49
C ASP A 290 -18.62 20.25 -9.95
N GLU A 291 -17.65 21.09 -10.31
CA GLU A 291 -17.03 21.10 -11.63
C GLU A 291 -16.24 19.82 -11.93
N MET A 292 -15.49 19.30 -10.94
CA MET A 292 -14.77 18.03 -11.08
C MET A 292 -15.73 16.84 -11.30
N VAL A 293 -16.81 16.78 -10.51
CA VAL A 293 -17.86 15.76 -10.69
C VAL A 293 -18.52 15.89 -12.06
N GLU A 294 -18.83 17.11 -12.48
CA GLU A 294 -19.42 17.35 -13.80
C GLU A 294 -18.50 16.87 -14.93
N ILE A 295 -17.19 17.12 -14.82
CA ILE A 295 -16.20 16.64 -15.79
C ILE A 295 -16.23 15.11 -15.85
N ALA A 296 -16.07 14.43 -14.70
CA ALA A 296 -16.03 12.97 -14.63
C ALA A 296 -17.30 12.30 -15.18
N VAL A 297 -18.48 12.83 -14.82
CA VAL A 297 -19.77 12.30 -15.29
C VAL A 297 -19.92 12.50 -16.79
N LYS A 298 -19.60 13.69 -17.31
CA LYS A 298 -19.78 13.99 -18.73
C LYS A 298 -18.74 13.30 -19.61
N SER A 299 -17.54 13.05 -19.09
CA SER A 299 -16.50 12.31 -19.80
C SER A 299 -16.76 10.81 -19.82
N ASN A 300 -17.68 10.28 -18.99
CA ASN A 300 -17.98 8.85 -18.93
C ASN A 300 -16.73 8.00 -18.66
N VAL A 301 -15.88 8.46 -17.74
CA VAL A 301 -14.67 7.73 -17.35
C VAL A 301 -14.99 6.60 -16.39
N SER A 302 -14.18 5.52 -16.40
CA SER A 302 -14.42 4.37 -15.51
C SER A 302 -13.90 4.61 -14.10
N THR A 303 -12.68 5.17 -13.99
CA THR A 303 -12.02 5.47 -12.72
C THR A 303 -11.54 6.93 -12.69
N LEU A 304 -11.95 7.69 -11.68
CA LEU A 304 -11.53 9.06 -11.40
C LEU A 304 -10.49 9.07 -10.28
N VAL A 305 -9.25 9.45 -10.58
CA VAL A 305 -8.13 9.50 -9.64
C VAL A 305 -7.83 10.94 -9.26
N VAL A 306 -8.26 11.37 -8.09
CA VAL A 306 -8.06 12.72 -7.57
C VAL A 306 -6.66 12.85 -6.96
N THR A 307 -5.83 13.72 -7.52
CA THR A 307 -4.46 14.03 -7.04
C THR A 307 -4.33 15.52 -6.72
N HIS A 308 -3.12 16.06 -6.57
CA HIS A 308 -2.84 17.48 -6.35
C HIS A 308 -3.68 18.10 -5.22
N TYR A 309 -3.61 17.54 -4.02
CA TYR A 309 -4.38 18.04 -2.87
C TYR A 309 -3.55 18.10 -1.60
N ASN A 310 -4.06 18.82 -0.59
CA ASN A 310 -3.40 18.91 0.70
C ASN A 310 -3.94 17.83 1.66
N SER A 311 -3.10 16.87 2.09
CA SER A 311 -3.50 15.79 3.01
C SER A 311 -4.05 16.26 4.35
N THR A 312 -3.78 17.50 4.78
CA THR A 312 -4.32 18.05 6.04
C THR A 312 -5.81 18.39 6.00
N ASP A 313 -6.46 18.26 4.84
CA ASP A 313 -7.87 18.60 4.60
C ASP A 313 -8.79 17.35 4.58
N GLN A 314 -8.55 16.36 5.44
CA GLN A 314 -9.29 15.08 5.46
C GLN A 314 -10.81 15.21 5.60
N ASP A 315 -11.29 16.19 6.38
CA ASP A 315 -12.73 16.49 6.52
C ASP A 315 -13.36 16.97 5.21
N ARG A 316 -12.55 17.59 4.33
CA ARG A 316 -12.99 18.09 3.04
C ARG A 316 -12.99 16.97 2.01
N ILE A 317 -11.99 16.10 2.03
CA ILE A 317 -11.89 14.89 1.22
C ILE A 317 -13.08 13.96 1.51
N SER A 318 -13.36 13.68 2.78
CA SER A 318 -14.46 12.78 3.19
C SER A 318 -15.85 13.28 2.76
N ARG A 319 -16.11 14.59 2.90
CA ARG A 319 -17.36 15.22 2.41
C ARG A 319 -17.48 15.21 0.89
N SER A 320 -16.34 15.30 0.21
CA SER A 320 -16.26 15.28 -1.25
C SER A 320 -16.61 13.88 -1.76
N ILE A 321 -16.02 12.82 -1.19
CA ILE A 321 -16.26 11.41 -1.58
C ILE A 321 -17.76 11.05 -1.60
N ASN A 322 -18.49 11.33 -0.51
CA ASN A 322 -19.91 10.98 -0.43
C ASN A 322 -20.74 11.64 -1.53
N LYS A 323 -20.39 12.88 -1.90
CA LYS A 323 -21.12 13.64 -2.92
C LYS A 323 -20.73 13.22 -4.35
N ILE A 324 -19.52 12.72 -4.59
CA ILE A 324 -19.15 12.19 -5.92
C ILE A 324 -19.93 10.90 -6.18
N LYS A 325 -19.95 9.99 -5.18
CA LYS A 325 -20.67 8.70 -5.23
C LYS A 325 -22.18 8.83 -5.43
N GLU A 326 -22.78 9.99 -5.12
CA GLU A 326 -24.20 10.26 -5.41
C GLU A 326 -24.49 10.50 -6.90
N THR A 327 -23.47 10.83 -7.70
CA THR A 327 -23.66 11.36 -9.08
C THR A 327 -22.79 10.72 -10.15
N PHE A 328 -21.66 10.13 -9.77
CA PHE A 328 -20.72 9.47 -10.67
C PHE A 328 -20.72 7.98 -10.34
N ASP A 329 -21.11 7.17 -11.32
CA ASP A 329 -21.24 5.70 -11.21
C ASP A 329 -19.90 4.96 -11.38
N GLY A 330 -18.81 5.69 -11.68
CA GLY A 330 -17.46 5.13 -11.79
C GLY A 330 -16.70 5.12 -10.46
N GLU A 331 -15.57 4.45 -10.45
CA GLU A 331 -14.68 4.36 -9.29
C GLU A 331 -14.04 5.72 -9.00
N VAL A 332 -13.96 6.12 -7.73
CA VAL A 332 -13.24 7.35 -7.33
C VAL A 332 -12.15 7.03 -6.32
N ILE A 333 -10.93 7.42 -6.67
CA ILE A 333 -9.71 7.19 -5.89
C ILE A 333 -9.12 8.53 -5.49
N TYR A 334 -8.91 8.76 -4.19
CA TYR A 334 -8.05 9.85 -3.73
C TYR A 334 -6.61 9.33 -3.63
N ALA A 335 -5.75 9.80 -4.54
CA ALA A 335 -4.41 9.27 -4.70
C ALA A 335 -3.51 9.65 -3.53
N ARG A 336 -2.75 8.68 -3.03
CA ARG A 336 -1.58 8.91 -2.16
C ARG A 336 -0.30 8.70 -2.97
N ASP A 337 0.80 9.23 -2.46
CA ASP A 337 2.11 8.97 -3.06
C ASP A 337 2.34 7.46 -3.21
N MET A 338 2.86 7.08 -4.38
CA MET A 338 3.19 5.70 -4.76
C MET A 338 1.98 4.75 -4.83
N LEU A 339 0.77 5.27 -5.06
CA LEU A 339 -0.37 4.44 -5.42
C LEU A 339 -0.26 4.00 -6.88
N GLU A 340 -0.25 2.69 -7.12
CA GLU A 340 -0.32 2.09 -8.46
C GLU A 340 -1.75 1.63 -8.79
N ILE A 341 -2.19 1.90 -10.02
CA ILE A 341 -3.51 1.57 -10.54
C ILE A 341 -3.27 0.90 -11.90
N GLY A 342 -3.46 -0.42 -11.95
CA GLY A 342 -3.30 -1.23 -13.16
C GLY A 342 -4.56 -1.26 -14.02
N ILE A 343 -4.39 -1.43 -15.33
CA ILE A 343 -5.50 -1.77 -16.23
C ILE A 343 -5.34 -3.24 -16.63
N GLU A 344 -6.21 -4.11 -16.10
CA GLU A 344 -6.19 -5.54 -16.47
C GLU A 344 -6.60 -5.72 -17.94
N ALA A 345 -5.85 -6.54 -18.67
CA ALA A 345 -6.23 -7.01 -20.00
C ALA A 345 -7.32 -8.08 -19.86
N GLU A 346 -8.48 -7.87 -20.48
CA GLU A 346 -9.58 -8.85 -20.46
C GLU A 346 -9.17 -10.18 -21.13
N GLU A 347 -8.87 -11.22 -20.34
CA GLU A 347 -9.00 -12.59 -20.85
C GLU A 347 -10.48 -13.01 -20.86
N THR A 348 -11.08 -13.02 -22.05
CA THR A 348 -12.46 -13.51 -22.27
C THR A 348 -12.69 -14.92 -21.72
N ILE A 349 -13.41 -15.03 -20.60
CA ILE A 349 -14.06 -16.27 -20.15
C ILE A 349 -15.59 -16.05 -20.17
N ASN A 350 -16.27 -16.79 -21.05
CA ASN A 350 -17.74 -16.79 -21.15
C ASN A 350 -18.39 -17.52 -19.96
N ILE A 351 -19.03 -16.80 -19.03
CA ILE A 351 -20.01 -17.35 -18.08
C ILE A 351 -21.23 -16.42 -17.99
N THR A 352 -22.41 -17.04 -17.89
CA THR A 352 -23.77 -16.51 -18.03
C THR A 352 -24.25 -15.63 -16.87
N GLU A 353 -25.11 -14.65 -17.20
CA GLU A 353 -25.84 -13.67 -16.38
C GLU A 353 -26.36 -14.18 -15.01
N ASP A 354 -25.88 -13.57 -13.91
CA ASP A 354 -26.64 -12.91 -12.81
C ASP A 354 -25.71 -12.72 -11.58
N THR A 355 -25.13 -11.53 -11.35
CA THR A 355 -24.79 -10.88 -10.04
C THR A 355 -23.95 -9.58 -10.25
N PRO A 356 -23.97 -8.61 -9.29
CA PRO A 356 -23.67 -7.19 -9.51
C PRO A 356 -22.17 -6.84 -9.64
N LYS A 357 -21.93 -5.72 -10.35
CA LYS A 357 -20.66 -4.98 -10.45
C LYS A 357 -20.47 -4.06 -9.24
N ASP A 358 -19.35 -4.21 -8.53
CA ASP A 358 -18.50 -3.11 -8.02
C ASP A 358 -17.46 -3.69 -7.04
N ILE A 359 -16.16 -3.56 -7.33
CA ILE A 359 -15.10 -3.58 -6.31
C ILE A 359 -13.98 -2.63 -6.79
N SER A 360 -14.00 -1.40 -6.26
CA SER A 360 -12.88 -0.45 -6.31
C SER A 360 -11.77 -0.90 -5.35
N MET A 361 -10.53 -1.08 -5.80
CA MET A 361 -9.46 -1.60 -4.94
C MET A 361 -8.96 -0.55 -3.94
N VAL A 362 -9.45 -0.62 -2.70
CA VAL A 362 -8.81 -0.01 -1.53
C VAL A 362 -7.42 -0.64 -1.37
N THR A 363 -6.34 0.11 -1.58
CA THR A 363 -5.01 -0.41 -1.21
C THR A 363 -4.88 -0.42 0.31
N ASN A 364 -5.01 -1.60 0.89
CA ASN A 364 -4.82 -1.88 2.31
C ASN A 364 -3.48 -1.32 2.82
N SER A 365 -3.47 -0.73 4.02
CA SER A 365 -2.23 -0.29 4.68
C SER A 365 -1.39 -1.48 5.16
N TYR A 366 -2.02 -2.64 5.37
CA TYR A 366 -1.35 -3.92 5.54
C TYR A 366 -2.22 -5.10 5.12
N ASN A 367 -1.58 -6.16 4.63
CA ASN A 367 -2.25 -7.41 4.30
C ASN A 367 -2.15 -8.39 5.48
N ILE A 368 -3.28 -8.96 5.90
CA ILE A 368 -3.30 -10.00 6.93
C ILE A 368 -2.77 -11.31 6.30
N VAL A 369 -1.67 -11.83 6.85
CA VAL A 369 -1.16 -13.15 6.47
C VAL A 369 -2.17 -14.21 6.86
N ASP A 370 -2.34 -15.24 6.03
CA ASP A 370 -3.20 -16.36 6.33
C ASP A 370 -2.62 -17.29 7.41
N THR A 371 -3.44 -18.16 7.98
CA THR A 371 -3.06 -19.06 9.09
C THR A 371 -2.30 -20.30 8.65
N ASN A 372 -2.21 -20.54 7.33
CA ASN A 372 -1.66 -21.76 6.71
C ASN A 372 -2.45 -23.05 7.02
N GLN A 373 -3.68 -22.93 7.53
CA GLN A 373 -4.56 -24.07 7.76
C GLN A 373 -5.32 -24.45 6.47
N VAL A 374 -4.74 -25.34 5.67
CA VAL A 374 -5.31 -25.78 4.37
C VAL A 374 -6.11 -27.09 4.44
N GLU A 375 -6.19 -27.72 5.62
CA GLU A 375 -6.92 -28.97 5.84
C GLU A 375 -8.20 -28.74 6.66
N PHE A 376 -9.19 -29.61 6.48
CA PHE A 376 -10.51 -29.47 7.11
C PHE A 376 -10.65 -30.37 8.33
N TYR A 377 -11.35 -29.88 9.36
CA TYR A 377 -11.50 -30.58 10.64
C TYR A 377 -12.92 -30.52 11.18
N SER A 378 -13.48 -31.69 11.48
CA SER A 378 -14.64 -31.83 12.36
C SER A 378 -14.25 -31.61 13.83
N ASP A 379 -15.20 -31.80 14.74
CA ASP A 379 -14.98 -31.77 16.19
C ASP A 379 -13.93 -32.74 16.71
N GLN A 380 -13.62 -33.81 15.99
CA GLN A 380 -12.74 -34.87 16.53
C GLN A 380 -11.81 -35.49 15.48
N ASN A 381 -11.96 -35.16 14.20
CA ASN A 381 -11.21 -35.78 13.10
C ASN A 381 -10.88 -34.75 12.02
N LYS A 382 -9.76 -34.97 11.34
CA LYS A 382 -9.55 -34.47 9.99
C LYS A 382 -10.59 -35.08 9.03
N ILE A 383 -11.13 -34.26 8.14
CA ILE A 383 -12.15 -34.62 7.15
C ILE A 383 -11.70 -34.22 5.74
N GLU A 384 -12.44 -34.70 4.74
CA GLU A 384 -12.33 -34.16 3.37
C GLU A 384 -12.98 -32.77 3.30
N SER A 385 -12.69 -32.01 2.23
CA SER A 385 -13.29 -30.69 2.03
C SER A 385 -14.82 -30.80 1.98
N PRO A 386 -15.54 -30.18 2.93
CA PRO A 386 -17.00 -30.16 2.93
C PRO A 386 -17.51 -29.28 1.78
N SER A 387 -18.62 -29.69 1.18
CA SER A 387 -19.32 -28.88 0.16
C SER A 387 -20.13 -27.77 0.84
N ILE A 388 -20.48 -26.72 0.08
CA ILE A 388 -21.39 -25.66 0.55
C ILE A 388 -22.67 -26.27 1.13
N GLY A 389 -23.00 -25.89 2.36
CA GLY A 389 -24.18 -26.38 3.10
C GLY A 389 -23.99 -27.73 3.82
N GLU A 390 -22.81 -28.36 3.75
CA GLU A 390 -22.46 -29.50 4.60
C GLU A 390 -21.93 -29.04 5.97
N GLU A 391 -22.03 -29.92 6.98
CA GLU A 391 -21.46 -29.65 8.30
C GLU A 391 -19.98 -29.29 8.19
N PHE A 392 -19.56 -28.29 8.96
CA PHE A 392 -18.21 -27.76 8.99
C PHE A 392 -17.74 -27.10 7.67
N TYR A 393 -18.62 -26.77 6.73
CA TYR A 393 -18.28 -25.76 5.70
C TYR A 393 -18.05 -24.38 6.34
N GLY A 394 -17.24 -23.51 5.72
CA GLY A 394 -16.94 -22.17 6.24
C GLY A 394 -15.75 -22.08 7.21
N GLN A 395 -15.00 -23.18 7.37
CA GLN A 395 -13.73 -23.19 8.12
C GLN A 395 -12.66 -22.35 7.41
N ASP A 396 -11.56 -22.06 8.11
CA ASP A 396 -10.36 -21.37 7.59
C ASP A 396 -9.94 -21.88 6.19
N ALA A 397 -9.78 -23.21 6.07
CA ALA A 397 -9.39 -23.88 4.82
C ALA A 397 -10.39 -23.74 3.66
N SER A 398 -11.60 -23.23 3.90
CA SER A 398 -12.61 -22.98 2.85
C SER A 398 -12.31 -21.70 2.06
N TYR A 399 -11.48 -20.82 2.61
CA TYR A 399 -11.20 -19.49 2.07
C TYR A 399 -9.74 -19.37 1.63
N THR A 400 -9.50 -18.51 0.63
CA THR A 400 -8.14 -18.20 0.18
C THR A 400 -7.67 -16.94 0.88
N GLY A 401 -6.61 -17.02 1.67
CA GLY A 401 -5.94 -15.87 2.27
C GLY A 401 -4.56 -15.60 1.67
N ASN A 402 -3.89 -14.57 2.19
CA ASN A 402 -2.52 -14.24 1.82
C ASN A 402 -1.55 -15.30 2.36
N THR A 403 -1.22 -16.30 1.55
CA THR A 403 -0.33 -17.40 1.95
C THR A 403 1.01 -16.86 2.46
N PRO A 404 1.49 -17.30 3.64
CA PRO A 404 2.78 -16.88 4.16
C PRO A 404 3.90 -17.05 3.13
N ALA A 405 4.67 -15.98 2.90
CA ALA A 405 5.71 -15.95 1.89
C ALA A 405 6.95 -15.21 2.40
N TYR A 406 8.08 -15.92 2.47
CA TYR A 406 9.31 -15.42 3.06
C TYR A 406 10.49 -15.49 2.09
N THR A 407 11.44 -14.55 2.25
CA THR A 407 12.75 -14.59 1.58
C THR A 407 13.86 -14.54 2.63
N ASP A 408 14.70 -15.56 2.66
CA ASP A 408 15.93 -15.55 3.45
C ASP A 408 16.98 -14.69 2.71
N ASN A 409 17.35 -13.56 3.33
CA ASN A 409 18.27 -12.58 2.76
C ASN A 409 19.75 -13.02 2.88
N LYS A 410 20.02 -14.18 3.48
CA LYS A 410 21.35 -14.79 3.65
C LYS A 410 22.34 -13.97 4.50
N ASP A 411 21.82 -13.09 5.33
CA ASP A 411 22.56 -12.24 6.27
C ASP A 411 22.04 -12.33 7.71
N GLY A 412 21.21 -13.34 8.00
CA GLY A 412 20.54 -13.52 9.29
C GLY A 412 19.19 -12.82 9.39
N THR A 413 18.68 -12.24 8.29
CA THR A 413 17.36 -11.61 8.22
C THR A 413 16.43 -12.32 7.22
N ILE A 414 15.12 -12.27 7.51
CA ILE A 414 14.04 -12.83 6.70
C ILE A 414 13.10 -11.71 6.29
N SER A 415 12.87 -11.53 4.99
CA SER A 415 11.85 -10.60 4.48
C SER A 415 10.50 -11.32 4.37
N ASP A 416 9.46 -10.74 4.96
CA ASP A 416 8.07 -11.20 4.84
C ASP A 416 7.37 -10.43 3.70
N LYS A 417 6.97 -11.16 2.67
CA LYS A 417 6.42 -10.61 1.42
C LYS A 417 4.95 -10.19 1.54
N ILE A 418 4.25 -10.65 2.57
CA ILE A 418 2.85 -10.30 2.78
C ILE A 418 2.74 -9.07 3.67
N THR A 419 3.48 -9.05 4.78
CA THR A 419 3.35 -7.96 5.78
C THR A 419 4.19 -6.73 5.45
N GLY A 420 5.21 -6.88 4.59
CA GLY A 420 6.22 -5.85 4.36
C GLY A 420 7.18 -5.67 5.55
N LEU A 421 7.19 -6.62 6.48
CA LEU A 421 8.11 -6.65 7.62
C LEU A 421 9.41 -7.40 7.26
N MET A 422 10.46 -7.11 8.00
CA MET A 422 11.70 -7.89 7.96
C MET A 422 12.09 -8.29 9.38
N TRP A 423 12.49 -9.55 9.53
CA TRP A 423 12.66 -10.23 10.81
C TRP A 423 14.08 -10.72 11.01
N ALA A 424 14.55 -10.74 12.25
CA ALA A 424 15.71 -11.56 12.61
C ALA A 424 15.35 -13.05 12.46
N GLN A 425 16.24 -13.83 11.85
CA GLN A 425 16.09 -15.28 11.71
C GLN A 425 16.22 -16.02 13.04
N ASP A 426 17.10 -15.55 13.94
CA ASP A 426 17.42 -16.18 15.22
C ASP A 426 16.93 -15.33 16.40
N MET A 427 16.42 -15.98 17.45
CA MET A 427 15.93 -15.31 18.67
C MET A 427 17.00 -15.18 19.77
N GLY A 428 18.13 -15.87 19.62
CA GLY A 428 19.19 -15.90 20.62
C GLY A 428 18.76 -16.55 21.94
N GLU A 429 19.32 -16.02 23.02
CA GLU A 429 19.06 -16.49 24.39
C GLU A 429 17.90 -15.72 25.03
N LYS A 430 17.30 -16.30 26.08
CA LYS A 430 16.26 -15.61 26.86
C LYS A 430 16.82 -14.37 27.56
N MET A 431 16.06 -13.29 27.55
CA MET A 431 16.41 -12.02 28.19
C MET A 431 15.21 -11.43 28.93
N SER A 432 15.47 -10.58 29.92
CA SER A 432 14.42 -9.72 30.46
C SER A 432 13.91 -8.76 29.39
N TYR A 433 12.69 -8.24 29.58
CA TYR A 433 12.10 -7.31 28.62
C TYR A 433 12.97 -6.06 28.39
N ASP A 434 13.48 -5.45 29.46
CA ASP A 434 14.33 -4.25 29.36
C ASP A 434 15.66 -4.54 28.66
N GLU A 435 16.26 -5.71 28.89
CA GLU A 435 17.45 -6.14 28.17
C GLU A 435 17.18 -6.37 26.69
N ALA A 436 16.02 -6.97 26.34
CA ALA A 436 15.62 -7.19 24.95
C ALA A 436 15.41 -5.85 24.21
N VAL A 437 14.79 -4.85 24.85
CA VAL A 437 14.63 -3.50 24.29
C VAL A 437 15.99 -2.84 24.03
N VAL A 438 16.92 -2.94 24.98
CA VAL A 438 18.28 -2.42 24.80
C VAL A 438 19.00 -3.17 23.69
N PHE A 439 18.85 -4.50 23.59
CA PHE A 439 19.44 -5.30 22.53
C PHE A 439 18.92 -4.88 21.15
N ALA A 440 17.60 -4.74 20.99
CA ALA A 440 16.97 -4.31 19.74
C ALA A 440 17.53 -2.96 19.26
N ASN A 441 17.52 -1.94 20.13
CA ASN A 441 17.98 -0.58 19.81
C ASN A 441 19.47 -0.47 19.47
N ASN A 442 20.28 -1.48 19.82
CA ASN A 442 21.72 -1.49 19.54
C ASN A 442 22.09 -2.53 18.46
N SER A 443 21.12 -3.23 17.87
CA SER A 443 21.37 -4.23 16.85
C SER A 443 21.81 -3.57 15.54
N ASN A 444 22.77 -4.20 14.86
CA ASN A 444 23.16 -3.88 13.49
C ASN A 444 22.98 -5.11 12.56
N LEU A 445 22.03 -5.99 12.89
CA LEU A 445 21.80 -7.23 12.14
C LEU A 445 21.45 -6.90 10.68
N GLY A 446 22.05 -7.63 9.73
CA GLY A 446 21.87 -7.37 8.29
C GLY A 446 22.37 -5.99 7.80
N GLY A 447 23.10 -5.24 8.62
CA GLY A 447 23.52 -3.87 8.29
C GLY A 447 22.49 -2.78 8.60
N TYR A 448 21.38 -3.12 9.26
CA TYR A 448 20.30 -2.19 9.62
C TYR A 448 20.34 -1.79 11.10
N ASP A 449 20.00 -0.55 11.42
CA ASP A 449 20.07 0.04 12.76
C ASP A 449 18.71 0.52 13.33
N ASP A 450 17.61 0.17 12.66
CA ASP A 450 16.22 0.51 12.99
C ASP A 450 15.43 -0.69 13.58
N TRP A 451 16.13 -1.67 14.16
CA TRP A 451 15.50 -2.85 14.78
C TRP A 451 14.70 -2.49 16.04
N ARG A 452 13.53 -3.12 16.19
CA ARG A 452 12.67 -3.01 17.37
C ARG A 452 12.12 -4.37 17.81
N ILE A 453 11.53 -4.40 19.00
CA ILE A 453 10.69 -5.50 19.47
C ILE A 453 9.31 -5.39 18.78
N PRO A 454 8.77 -6.47 18.19
CA PRO A 454 7.53 -6.45 17.44
C PRO A 454 6.33 -6.17 18.33
N THR A 455 5.30 -5.51 17.79
CA THR A 455 3.97 -5.50 18.42
C THR A 455 3.40 -6.92 18.47
N ILE A 456 2.37 -7.16 19.27
CA ILE A 456 1.74 -8.48 19.33
C ILE A 456 1.06 -8.86 18.00
N LYS A 457 0.53 -7.88 17.25
CA LYS A 457 -0.06 -8.11 15.92
C LYS A 457 1.02 -8.49 14.91
N GLU A 458 2.16 -7.80 14.91
CA GLU A 458 3.33 -8.16 14.09
C GLU A 458 3.86 -9.55 14.47
N LEU A 459 4.06 -9.84 15.76
CA LEU A 459 4.64 -11.11 16.19
C LEU A 459 3.73 -12.30 15.86
N TYR A 460 2.41 -12.11 15.97
CA TYR A 460 1.43 -13.14 15.68
C TYR A 460 1.23 -13.39 14.17
N SER A 461 1.63 -12.46 13.29
CA SER A 461 1.58 -12.67 11.84
C SER A 461 2.42 -13.88 11.40
N LEU A 462 3.45 -14.23 12.17
CA LEU A 462 4.33 -15.38 11.95
C LEU A 462 3.72 -16.73 12.37
N ILE A 463 2.61 -16.74 13.11
CA ILE A 463 2.03 -17.99 13.62
C ILE A 463 1.47 -18.84 12.47
N GLN A 464 1.69 -20.15 12.50
CA GLN A 464 1.14 -21.10 11.54
C GLN A 464 0.27 -22.14 12.26
N PHE A 465 -1.01 -22.25 11.90
CA PHE A 465 -2.00 -23.08 12.59
C PHE A 465 -2.09 -24.53 12.10
N ASP A 466 -1.19 -24.94 11.21
CA ASP A 466 -0.88 -26.34 10.92
C ASP A 466 0.19 -26.92 11.88
N GLY A 467 0.81 -26.07 12.72
CA GLY A 467 1.71 -26.46 13.80
C GLY A 467 1.03 -27.30 14.88
N ARG A 468 1.83 -28.07 15.65
CA ARG A 468 1.30 -28.99 16.66
C ARG A 468 2.19 -29.12 17.89
N VAL A 469 1.54 -29.27 19.04
CA VAL A 469 2.16 -29.67 20.30
C VAL A 469 1.43 -30.87 20.92
N MET A 470 2.13 -31.73 21.65
CA MET A 470 1.56 -32.87 22.37
C MET A 470 1.66 -32.63 23.88
N GLY A 471 0.76 -31.77 24.40
CA GLY A 471 0.80 -31.33 25.78
C GLY A 471 1.98 -30.40 26.02
N GLU A 472 3.01 -30.87 26.73
CA GLU A 472 4.21 -30.08 27.02
C GLU A 472 5.40 -30.39 26.10
N LYS A 473 5.20 -31.29 25.12
CA LYS A 473 6.23 -31.73 24.18
C LYS A 473 6.00 -31.13 22.79
N ALA A 474 7.03 -30.46 22.28
CA ALA A 474 7.06 -29.97 20.91
C ALA A 474 6.99 -31.15 19.93
N THR A 475 6.39 -30.90 18.77
CA THR A 475 6.49 -31.83 17.63
C THR A 475 7.47 -31.27 16.60
N GLU A 476 7.70 -32.02 15.52
CA GLU A 476 8.53 -31.54 14.41
C GLU A 476 7.89 -30.35 13.68
N ASN A 477 6.54 -30.24 13.71
CA ASN A 477 5.82 -29.11 13.12
C ASN A 477 5.48 -28.08 14.21
N LEU A 478 6.22 -26.99 14.26
CA LEU A 478 5.96 -25.89 15.19
C LEU A 478 4.92 -24.93 14.60
N PHE A 479 4.37 -24.02 15.41
CA PHE A 479 3.45 -22.98 14.94
C PHE A 479 4.19 -21.82 14.27
N ILE A 480 5.28 -22.09 13.56
CA ILE A 480 6.10 -21.14 12.82
C ILE A 480 6.85 -21.90 11.73
N ASP A 481 7.12 -21.23 10.61
CA ASP A 481 7.87 -21.81 9.49
C ASP A 481 9.35 -21.99 9.85
N THR A 482 9.74 -23.23 10.16
CA THR A 482 11.12 -23.57 10.56
C THR A 482 12.11 -23.62 9.42
N ASP A 483 11.67 -23.53 8.16
CA ASP A 483 12.59 -23.41 7.02
C ASP A 483 13.22 -22.01 6.97
N TYR A 484 12.53 -21.01 7.54
CA TYR A 484 13.00 -19.63 7.60
C TYR A 484 13.40 -19.18 8.99
N PHE A 485 12.71 -19.63 10.04
CA PHE A 485 12.91 -19.13 11.40
C PHE A 485 13.52 -20.18 12.33
N ASN A 486 14.61 -19.80 13.01
CA ASN A 486 15.17 -20.61 14.08
C ASN A 486 14.29 -20.43 15.34
N GLN A 487 13.56 -21.48 15.71
CA GLN A 487 12.69 -21.50 16.88
C GLN A 487 13.30 -22.40 17.98
N PRO A 488 13.96 -21.82 19.01
CA PRO A 488 14.38 -22.58 20.17
C PRO A 488 13.20 -23.11 21.00
N LEU A 489 13.46 -24.18 21.74
CA LEU A 489 12.57 -24.77 22.73
C LEU A 489 13.06 -24.42 24.15
N GLY A 490 12.20 -24.62 25.15
CA GLY A 490 12.64 -24.50 26.55
C GLY A 490 13.70 -25.54 26.94
N ASP A 491 14.60 -25.15 27.83
CA ASP A 491 15.74 -25.96 28.24
C ASP A 491 15.36 -27.00 29.29
N THR A 492 15.07 -28.21 28.81
CA THR A 492 14.74 -29.35 29.68
C THR A 492 15.86 -29.77 30.63
N SER A 493 17.12 -29.37 30.37
CA SER A 493 18.24 -29.65 31.26
C SER A 493 18.27 -28.73 32.49
N SER A 494 17.66 -27.54 32.41
CA SER A 494 17.45 -26.61 33.53
C SER A 494 16.09 -26.76 34.21
N GLY A 495 15.27 -27.72 33.77
CA GLY A 495 13.97 -28.04 34.37
C GLY A 495 12.79 -27.30 33.73
N GLU A 496 13.01 -26.63 32.60
CA GLU A 496 11.95 -26.09 31.76
C GLU A 496 11.26 -27.20 30.95
N ARG A 497 10.06 -26.91 30.44
CA ARG A 497 9.37 -27.73 29.45
C ARG A 497 9.74 -27.25 28.06
N GLU A 498 9.58 -28.10 27.04
CA GLU A 498 9.88 -27.69 25.65
C GLU A 498 9.02 -26.50 25.20
N ILE A 499 7.78 -26.41 25.72
CA ILE A 499 6.86 -25.28 25.51
C ILE A 499 7.20 -24.00 26.29
N ASP A 500 8.19 -24.01 27.18
CA ASP A 500 8.64 -22.82 27.89
C ASP A 500 9.55 -21.97 26.98
N ALA A 501 9.00 -21.57 25.83
CA ALA A 501 9.68 -20.88 24.73
C ALA A 501 8.91 -19.62 24.30
N GLN A 502 8.33 -18.92 25.27
CA GLN A 502 7.54 -17.72 25.02
C GLN A 502 8.42 -16.59 24.48
N THR A 503 7.83 -15.74 23.63
CA THR A 503 8.50 -14.63 22.93
C THR A 503 7.87 -13.30 23.31
N TRP A 504 8.68 -12.33 23.75
CA TRP A 504 8.24 -10.97 24.07
C TRP A 504 7.70 -10.24 22.84
N SER A 505 6.58 -9.54 23.00
CA SER A 505 6.17 -8.42 22.13
C SER A 505 6.38 -7.08 22.84
N SER A 506 6.18 -5.96 22.14
CA SER A 506 6.18 -4.61 22.71
C SER A 506 4.81 -4.19 23.23
N THR A 507 3.77 -5.01 23.04
CA THR A 507 2.39 -4.70 23.42
C THR A 507 2.14 -5.06 24.88
N LYS A 508 2.00 -4.01 25.71
CA LYS A 508 1.67 -4.15 27.14
C LYS A 508 0.18 -4.40 27.32
N TYR A 509 -0.18 -5.26 28.26
CA TYR A 509 -1.56 -5.29 28.73
C TYR A 509 -1.81 -4.05 29.59
N VAL A 510 -2.91 -3.36 29.33
CA VAL A 510 -3.27 -2.14 30.05
C VAL A 510 -3.82 -2.42 31.45
N GLY A 511 -4.41 -3.60 31.67
CA GLY A 511 -4.83 -4.09 32.99
C GLY A 511 -3.68 -4.76 33.74
N THR A 512 -4.06 -5.45 34.82
CA THR A 512 -3.17 -6.35 35.55
C THR A 512 -3.72 -7.76 35.50
N THR A 513 -2.84 -8.74 35.60
CA THR A 513 -3.24 -10.14 35.63
C THR A 513 -2.69 -10.82 36.88
N MET A 514 -3.21 -12.00 37.20
CA MET A 514 -2.86 -12.77 38.39
C MET A 514 -2.71 -11.91 39.66
N ARG A 515 -1.52 -11.84 40.26
CA ARG A 515 -1.26 -11.21 41.56
C ARG A 515 -1.16 -9.68 41.48
N GLY A 516 -1.98 -9.06 40.62
CA GLY A 516 -1.83 -7.66 40.22
C GLY A 516 -0.46 -7.43 39.60
N ASP A 517 -0.03 -8.35 38.73
CA ASP A 517 1.24 -8.25 38.02
C ASP A 517 1.00 -7.42 36.73
N GLU A 518 1.87 -6.46 36.46
CA GLU A 518 1.94 -5.80 35.15
C GLU A 518 2.48 -6.79 34.14
N THR A 519 1.83 -6.90 32.98
CA THR A 519 2.15 -7.92 31.98
C THR A 519 2.29 -7.37 30.58
N ILE A 520 3.07 -8.10 29.79
CA ILE A 520 3.28 -7.86 28.36
C ILE A 520 2.75 -9.07 27.62
N PHE A 521 2.02 -8.85 26.52
CA PHE A 521 1.59 -9.95 25.68
C PHE A 521 2.78 -10.59 24.99
N GLY A 522 2.79 -11.91 24.93
CA GLY A 522 3.78 -12.67 24.18
C GLY A 522 3.12 -13.77 23.36
N VAL A 523 3.81 -14.19 22.30
CA VAL A 523 3.44 -15.35 21.48
C VAL A 523 4.31 -16.52 21.90
N ASN A 524 3.78 -17.74 21.81
CA ASN A 524 4.58 -18.95 21.93
C ASN A 524 4.40 -19.80 20.68
N PHE A 525 5.41 -19.82 19.81
CA PHE A 525 5.40 -20.56 18.55
C PHE A 525 5.51 -22.08 18.73
N VAL A 526 5.67 -22.57 19.96
CA VAL A 526 5.62 -24.01 20.24
C VAL A 526 4.19 -24.46 20.55
N ASP A 527 3.39 -23.63 21.24
CA ASP A 527 2.03 -23.99 21.66
C ASP A 527 0.91 -23.14 21.02
N GLY A 528 1.23 -22.22 20.11
CA GLY A 528 0.28 -21.52 19.26
C GLY A 528 -0.63 -20.53 20.00
N ARG A 529 -0.11 -19.78 20.99
CA ARG A 529 -0.95 -18.93 21.88
C ARG A 529 -0.40 -17.53 22.13
N ILE A 530 -1.32 -16.60 22.39
CA ILE A 530 -1.05 -15.29 22.99
C ILE A 530 -1.46 -15.31 24.47
N LYS A 531 -0.56 -14.90 25.35
CA LYS A 531 -0.85 -14.73 26.78
C LYS A 531 -0.15 -13.49 27.33
N GLY A 532 -0.68 -12.93 28.41
CA GLY A 532 -0.01 -11.92 29.22
C GLY A 532 1.02 -12.54 30.15
N TYR A 533 2.26 -12.05 30.10
CA TYR A 533 3.36 -12.53 30.92
C TYR A 533 3.91 -11.41 31.81
N PRO A 534 4.13 -11.68 33.12
CA PRO A 534 4.72 -10.69 34.01
C PRO A 534 6.18 -10.45 33.64
N THR A 535 6.58 -9.18 33.63
CA THR A 535 8.00 -8.79 33.47
C THR A 535 8.82 -9.11 34.71
N TYR A 536 8.17 -9.26 35.87
CA TYR A 536 8.81 -9.54 37.15
C TYR A 536 8.17 -10.73 37.88
N ILE A 537 8.98 -11.71 38.26
CA ILE A 537 8.53 -12.90 38.98
C ILE A 537 8.61 -12.64 40.49
N LYS A 538 7.51 -12.19 41.09
CA LYS A 538 7.42 -11.89 42.54
C LYS A 538 7.83 -13.05 43.46
N ARG A 539 7.69 -14.32 43.02
CA ARG A 539 8.04 -15.51 43.82
C ARG A 539 9.55 -15.70 43.96
N THR A 540 10.31 -15.42 42.91
CA THR A 540 11.77 -15.56 42.87
C THR A 540 12.48 -14.23 43.06
N SER A 541 11.74 -13.13 43.04
CA SER A 541 12.23 -11.75 43.11
C SER A 541 13.22 -11.41 41.99
N THR A 542 12.97 -11.93 40.80
CA THR A 542 13.82 -11.77 39.60
C THR A 542 12.99 -11.31 38.42
N ASP A 543 13.63 -10.61 37.48
CA ASP A 543 13.01 -10.32 36.19
C ASP A 543 12.70 -11.63 35.45
N ASN A 544 11.59 -11.65 34.73
CA ASN A 544 11.21 -12.77 33.89
C ASN A 544 12.03 -12.71 32.60
N ALA A 545 12.60 -13.84 32.19
CA ALA A 545 13.38 -13.95 30.98
C ALA A 545 12.66 -14.84 29.97
N MET A 546 12.48 -14.33 28.74
CA MET A 546 11.82 -15.00 27.63
C MET A 546 12.62 -14.76 26.34
N TYR A 547 12.31 -15.52 25.29
CA TYR A 547 12.87 -15.24 23.97
C TYR A 547 12.31 -13.93 23.42
N PHE A 548 12.94 -13.41 22.37
CA PHE A 548 12.45 -12.24 21.63
C PHE A 548 12.91 -12.37 20.17
N ARG A 549 12.21 -11.70 19.26
CA ARG A 549 12.61 -11.62 17.85
C ARG A 549 12.68 -10.14 17.47
N LEU A 550 13.64 -9.77 16.64
CA LEU A 550 13.73 -8.40 16.14
C LEU A 550 12.91 -8.26 14.86
N VAL A 551 12.33 -7.08 14.67
CA VAL A 551 11.59 -6.72 13.46
C VAL A 551 11.93 -5.29 13.02
N ARG A 552 11.78 -5.01 11.73
CA ARG A 552 11.85 -3.70 11.07
C ARG A 552 10.88 -3.66 9.87
N GLY A 553 10.74 -2.52 9.20
CA GLY A 553 9.88 -2.39 8.02
C GLY A 553 8.51 -1.77 8.34
N ASN A 554 7.45 -2.27 7.71
CA ASN A 554 6.09 -1.71 7.77
C ASN A 554 5.60 -1.41 9.20
N THR A 555 5.61 -0.14 9.61
CA THR A 555 5.13 0.29 10.94
C THR A 555 3.61 0.47 11.01
N ALA A 556 2.90 0.37 9.89
CA ALA A 556 1.44 0.44 9.85
C ALA A 556 0.78 -0.94 10.06
N TYR A 557 1.57 -2.02 10.13
CA TYR A 557 1.02 -3.36 10.32
C TYR A 557 0.29 -3.50 11.66
N GLY A 558 -1.02 -3.71 11.60
CA GLY A 558 -1.89 -3.83 12.76
C GLY A 558 -2.54 -2.53 13.24
N GLU A 559 -2.32 -1.41 12.54
CA GLU A 559 -3.01 -0.14 12.77
C GLU A 559 -4.28 -0.09 11.91
N ASN A 560 -5.45 -0.25 12.55
CA ASN A 560 -6.74 -0.27 11.86
C ASN A 560 -7.17 1.15 11.40
N ASN A 561 -8.04 1.20 10.40
CA ASN A 561 -8.70 2.42 9.92
C ASN A 561 -10.20 2.14 9.71
N PHE A 562 -10.93 2.10 10.81
CA PHE A 562 -12.34 1.74 10.82
C PHE A 562 -13.25 2.87 10.34
N VAL A 563 -14.22 2.52 9.51
CA VAL A 563 -15.31 3.37 9.04
C VAL A 563 -16.64 2.67 9.35
N ASP A 564 -17.52 3.37 10.06
CA ASP A 564 -18.92 2.94 10.22
C ASP A 564 -19.69 3.28 8.94
N ASN A 565 -20.24 2.25 8.28
CA ASN A 565 -20.97 2.39 7.03
C ASN A 565 -22.42 2.89 7.24
N GLY A 566 -22.89 2.97 8.48
CA GLY A 566 -24.22 3.44 8.84
C GLY A 566 -25.35 2.45 8.55
N ASP A 567 -25.02 1.24 8.08
CA ASP A 567 -25.93 0.14 7.77
C ASP A 567 -25.84 -1.04 8.77
N GLY A 568 -25.00 -0.89 9.81
CA GLY A 568 -24.71 -1.93 10.78
C GLY A 568 -23.45 -2.75 10.46
N THR A 569 -22.63 -2.31 9.49
CA THR A 569 -21.31 -2.85 9.19
C THR A 569 -20.19 -1.83 9.46
N ILE A 570 -18.98 -2.33 9.69
CA ILE A 570 -17.76 -1.52 9.85
C ILE A 570 -16.72 -2.02 8.86
N THR A 571 -16.24 -1.14 8.00
CA THR A 571 -15.13 -1.44 7.10
C THR A 571 -13.82 -1.03 7.76
N ASP A 572 -12.84 -1.93 7.78
CA ASP A 572 -11.46 -1.59 8.09
C ASP A 572 -10.70 -1.29 6.81
N LEU A 573 -10.56 0.00 6.47
CA LEU A 573 -9.82 0.43 5.27
C LEU A 573 -8.33 0.06 5.33
N ALA A 574 -7.80 -0.32 6.49
CA ALA A 574 -6.43 -0.79 6.63
C ALA A 574 -6.24 -2.20 6.05
N THR A 575 -7.29 -3.04 6.10
CA THR A 575 -7.25 -4.47 5.73
C THR A 575 -8.20 -4.85 4.60
N GLY A 576 -9.13 -3.96 4.23
CA GLY A 576 -10.13 -4.20 3.19
C GLY A 576 -11.22 -5.19 3.64
N LEU A 577 -11.33 -5.42 4.95
CA LEU A 577 -12.33 -6.32 5.52
C LEU A 577 -13.50 -5.53 6.07
N THR A 578 -14.71 -6.01 5.78
CA THR A 578 -15.94 -5.49 6.35
C THR A 578 -16.49 -6.44 7.41
N TRP A 579 -16.85 -5.88 8.55
CA TRP A 579 -17.23 -6.59 9.76
C TRP A 579 -18.67 -6.29 10.15
N GLN A 580 -19.34 -7.24 10.78
CA GLN A 580 -20.57 -6.92 11.50
C GLN A 580 -20.28 -5.92 12.62
N GLN A 581 -21.07 -4.86 12.75
CA GLN A 581 -20.97 -3.92 13.86
C GLN A 581 -21.48 -4.52 15.18
N ASN A 582 -22.50 -5.38 15.14
CA ASN A 582 -23.00 -6.12 16.30
C ASN A 582 -22.43 -7.54 16.31
N ASP A 583 -22.19 -8.10 17.50
CA ASP A 583 -21.93 -9.53 17.65
C ASP A 583 -23.23 -10.36 17.62
N SER A 584 -23.09 -11.68 17.69
CA SER A 584 -24.20 -12.65 17.71
C SER A 584 -25.18 -12.45 18.87
N GLY A 585 -24.81 -11.75 19.94
CA GLY A 585 -25.63 -11.58 21.15
C GLY A 585 -25.73 -12.80 22.07
N TYR A 586 -25.29 -13.97 21.61
CA TYR A 586 -25.26 -15.22 22.38
C TYR A 586 -24.08 -16.10 21.94
N GLY A 587 -23.61 -16.93 22.87
CA GLY A 587 -22.58 -17.93 22.61
C GLY A 587 -23.14 -19.17 21.93
N MET A 588 -22.31 -19.80 21.09
CA MET A 588 -22.63 -21.02 20.36
C MET A 588 -21.39 -21.92 20.26
N ASP A 589 -21.59 -23.22 20.02
CA ASP A 589 -20.47 -24.12 19.75
C ASP A 589 -19.85 -23.81 18.37
N TRP A 590 -18.71 -24.41 18.07
CA TRP A 590 -17.93 -24.04 16.90
C TRP A 590 -18.61 -24.45 15.58
N GLY A 591 -19.26 -25.61 15.53
CA GLY A 591 -20.02 -26.05 14.36
C GLY A 591 -21.21 -25.12 14.07
N ALA A 592 -21.94 -24.73 15.12
CA ALA A 592 -23.01 -23.74 15.02
C ALA A 592 -22.50 -22.34 14.67
N ALA A 593 -21.28 -21.97 15.06
CA ALA A 593 -20.65 -20.70 14.68
C ALA A 593 -20.36 -20.61 13.19
N LEU A 594 -19.85 -21.70 12.60
CA LEU A 594 -19.66 -21.82 11.15
C LEU A 594 -21.01 -21.72 10.43
N ASP A 595 -21.98 -22.53 10.84
CA ASP A 595 -23.33 -22.53 10.24
C ASP A 595 -24.02 -21.17 10.39
N TYR A 596 -23.87 -20.49 11.53
CA TYR A 596 -24.40 -19.14 11.76
C TYR A 596 -23.84 -18.14 10.75
N ALA A 597 -22.52 -18.15 10.51
CA ALA A 597 -21.88 -17.21 9.59
C ALA A 597 -22.32 -17.46 8.14
N GLU A 598 -22.27 -18.71 7.67
CA GLU A 598 -22.59 -19.09 6.28
C GLU A 598 -24.07 -18.89 5.91
N ASN A 599 -24.97 -18.82 6.90
CA ASN A 599 -26.40 -18.57 6.68
C ASN A 599 -26.83 -17.14 7.04
N LEU A 600 -25.88 -16.26 7.34
CA LEU A 600 -26.16 -14.89 7.75
C LEU A 600 -26.50 -14.02 6.52
N ASP A 601 -27.75 -13.57 6.43
CA ASP A 601 -28.19 -12.47 5.55
C ASP A 601 -28.27 -11.19 6.40
N TYR A 602 -27.29 -10.31 6.25
CA TYR A 602 -27.16 -9.11 7.07
C TYR A 602 -26.60 -7.93 6.26
N ALA A 603 -27.20 -6.75 6.48
CA ALA A 603 -26.89 -5.51 5.76
C ALA A 603 -26.98 -5.62 4.21
N GLY A 604 -27.75 -6.59 3.70
CA GLY A 604 -27.91 -6.82 2.26
C GLY A 604 -26.85 -7.75 1.65
N TYR A 605 -26.03 -8.40 2.47
CA TYR A 605 -24.99 -9.34 2.06
C TYR A 605 -25.25 -10.73 2.65
N ASP A 606 -24.92 -11.77 1.88
CA ASP A 606 -25.09 -13.20 2.21
C ASP A 606 -23.78 -14.00 2.11
N ASP A 607 -22.64 -13.33 1.95
CA ASP A 607 -21.29 -13.88 1.83
C ASP A 607 -20.47 -13.71 3.12
N TRP A 608 -21.16 -13.59 4.26
CA TRP A 608 -20.54 -13.50 5.58
C TRP A 608 -19.86 -14.81 5.95
N ARG A 609 -18.71 -14.71 6.61
CA ARG A 609 -17.95 -15.85 7.10
C ARG A 609 -17.40 -15.62 8.50
N LEU A 610 -17.05 -16.71 9.16
CA LEU A 610 -16.34 -16.65 10.43
C LEU A 610 -14.88 -16.27 10.15
N PRO A 611 -14.32 -15.22 10.80
CA PRO A 611 -12.95 -14.79 10.55
C PRO A 611 -11.96 -15.87 10.97
N ASN A 612 -10.84 -15.98 10.26
CA ASN A 612 -9.73 -16.81 10.74
C ASN A 612 -9.04 -16.15 11.96
N ALA A 613 -8.09 -16.86 12.58
CA ALA A 613 -7.44 -16.40 13.80
C ALA A 613 -6.68 -15.08 13.65
N LYS A 614 -6.08 -14.82 12.48
CA LYS A 614 -5.30 -13.59 12.25
C LYS A 614 -6.21 -12.42 11.88
N GLU A 615 -7.30 -12.67 11.17
CA GLU A 615 -8.34 -11.68 10.89
C GLU A 615 -9.01 -11.20 12.19
N LEU A 616 -9.44 -12.12 13.06
CA LEU A 616 -10.09 -11.74 14.32
C LEU A 616 -9.11 -11.01 15.27
N GLN A 617 -7.83 -11.40 15.29
CA GLN A 617 -6.82 -10.63 16.04
C GLN A 617 -6.70 -9.20 15.52
N SER A 618 -6.87 -9.00 14.22
CA SER A 618 -6.59 -7.72 13.58
C SER A 618 -7.47 -6.59 14.14
N ILE A 619 -8.66 -6.90 14.66
CA ILE A 619 -9.58 -5.94 15.28
C ILE A 619 -9.48 -5.86 16.82
N VAL A 620 -8.56 -6.60 17.45
CA VAL A 620 -8.32 -6.49 18.90
C VAL A 620 -7.61 -5.18 19.19
N ASP A 621 -8.21 -4.36 20.06
CA ASP A 621 -7.60 -3.14 20.60
C ASP A 621 -6.97 -3.44 21.97
N TYR A 622 -5.66 -3.67 21.95
CA TYR A 622 -4.85 -3.95 23.13
C TYR A 622 -4.68 -2.75 24.08
N THR A 623 -5.16 -1.56 23.72
CA THR A 623 -5.17 -0.39 24.60
C THR A 623 -6.39 -0.34 25.52
N ARG A 624 -7.34 -1.27 25.35
CA ARG A 624 -8.62 -1.29 26.04
C ARG A 624 -8.80 -2.57 26.87
N SER A 625 -9.48 -2.44 28.00
CA SER A 625 -9.87 -3.58 28.83
C SER A 625 -10.97 -3.17 29.80
N LEU A 626 -11.65 -4.16 30.39
CA LEU A 626 -12.60 -3.92 31.47
C LEU A 626 -11.94 -3.19 32.66
N GLN A 627 -10.69 -3.52 32.99
CA GLN A 627 -9.99 -2.95 34.15
C GLN A 627 -9.61 -1.47 33.99
N THR A 628 -9.41 -1.01 32.74
CA THR A 628 -8.88 0.33 32.45
C THR A 628 -9.85 1.26 31.77
N THR A 629 -10.64 0.76 30.83
CA THR A 629 -11.55 1.55 30.01
C THR A 629 -13.01 1.15 30.20
N ASP A 630 -13.30 0.19 31.08
CA ASP A 630 -14.66 -0.34 31.32
C ASP A 630 -15.33 -0.84 30.01
N SER A 631 -14.53 -1.37 29.09
CA SER A 631 -14.96 -1.77 27.75
C SER A 631 -14.27 -3.04 27.27
N ALA A 632 -14.82 -3.65 26.22
CA ALA A 632 -14.16 -4.74 25.52
C ALA A 632 -12.86 -4.27 24.84
N ALA A 633 -11.94 -5.20 24.57
CA ALA A 633 -10.68 -4.96 23.86
C ALA A 633 -10.91 -4.82 22.34
N ILE A 634 -11.74 -3.87 21.93
CA ILE A 634 -12.10 -3.53 20.54
C ILE A 634 -12.49 -2.05 20.46
N ASP A 635 -12.37 -1.47 19.26
CA ASP A 635 -12.79 -0.09 18.99
C ASP A 635 -14.27 0.15 19.36
N GLU A 636 -14.58 1.37 19.80
CA GLU A 636 -15.90 1.79 20.28
C GLU A 636 -16.97 1.81 19.18
N LEU A 637 -16.58 1.79 17.91
CA LEU A 637 -17.51 1.63 16.81
C LEU A 637 -18.24 0.28 16.86
N PHE A 638 -17.60 -0.75 17.41
CA PHE A 638 -18.18 -2.09 17.51
C PHE A 638 -19.05 -2.25 18.76
N ASN A 639 -20.29 -2.68 18.55
CA ASN A 639 -21.18 -3.06 19.63
C ASN A 639 -20.81 -4.47 20.13
N THR A 640 -20.35 -4.56 21.36
CA THR A 640 -20.00 -5.84 22.01
C THR A 640 -20.93 -6.12 23.18
N SER A 641 -21.55 -7.29 23.17
CA SER A 641 -22.40 -7.81 24.23
C SER A 641 -21.63 -7.92 25.54
N SER A 642 -22.28 -7.58 26.65
CA SER A 642 -21.75 -7.91 27.98
C SER A 642 -22.29 -9.25 28.45
N ILE A 643 -21.44 -9.99 29.17
CA ILE A 643 -21.76 -11.25 29.82
C ILE A 643 -21.53 -11.15 31.32
N LEU A 644 -21.99 -12.14 32.06
CA LEU A 644 -21.65 -12.30 33.47
C LEU A 644 -20.62 -13.42 33.62
N ASP A 645 -19.55 -13.15 34.38
CA ASP A 645 -18.60 -14.18 34.78
C ASP A 645 -19.24 -15.19 35.76
N ILE A 646 -18.49 -16.23 36.14
CA ILE A 646 -18.96 -17.27 37.07
C ILE A 646 -19.30 -16.74 38.49
N ASN A 647 -18.84 -15.53 38.83
CA ASN A 647 -19.15 -14.84 40.08
C ASN A 647 -20.31 -13.85 39.93
N GLY A 648 -20.87 -13.67 38.74
CA GLY A 648 -21.94 -12.72 38.43
C GLY A 648 -21.48 -11.29 38.20
N ASN A 649 -20.19 -11.04 37.97
CA ASN A 649 -19.67 -9.72 37.59
C ASN A 649 -19.72 -9.54 36.08
N THR A 650 -19.86 -8.30 35.63
CA THR A 650 -19.79 -7.96 34.20
C THR A 650 -18.44 -8.35 33.61
N ASN A 651 -18.45 -8.99 32.44
CA ASN A 651 -17.28 -9.19 31.58
C ASN A 651 -17.73 -9.12 30.10
N TYR A 652 -16.80 -9.29 29.17
CA TYR A 652 -17.08 -9.38 27.73
C TYR A 652 -16.74 -10.78 27.19
N PRO A 653 -17.45 -11.25 26.15
CA PRO A 653 -17.33 -12.61 25.68
C PRO A 653 -16.02 -12.89 24.97
N TYR A 654 -15.79 -14.18 24.74
CA TYR A 654 -14.76 -14.67 23.84
C TYR A 654 -15.39 -14.93 22.48
N PHE A 655 -14.60 -14.79 21.42
CA PHE A 655 -15.08 -14.89 20.04
C PHE A 655 -14.39 -16.03 19.30
N TRP A 656 -15.20 -16.87 18.65
CA TRP A 656 -14.71 -17.94 17.80
C TRP A 656 -14.02 -17.42 16.54
N THR A 657 -13.03 -18.17 16.09
CA THR A 657 -12.47 -18.06 14.74
C THR A 657 -12.81 -19.32 13.95
N SER A 658 -12.66 -19.28 12.63
CA SER A 658 -12.79 -20.43 11.74
C SER A 658 -11.58 -21.39 11.78
N THR A 659 -10.58 -21.07 12.60
CA THR A 659 -9.30 -21.80 12.70
C THR A 659 -9.34 -22.84 13.80
N SER A 660 -8.93 -24.07 13.47
CA SER A 660 -8.69 -25.14 14.45
C SER A 660 -7.35 -24.97 15.14
N HIS A 661 -7.27 -25.27 16.43
CA HIS A 661 -6.00 -25.33 17.16
C HIS A 661 -5.54 -26.78 17.27
N LEU A 662 -4.51 -27.15 16.50
CA LEU A 662 -3.94 -28.50 16.49
C LEU A 662 -3.08 -28.84 17.72
N ASP A 663 -3.70 -28.83 18.90
CA ASP A 663 -3.04 -29.13 20.18
C ASP A 663 -3.50 -30.47 20.78
N GLY A 664 -2.52 -31.23 21.27
CA GLY A 664 -2.74 -32.30 22.21
C GLY A 664 -2.84 -33.67 21.57
N VAL A 665 -3.39 -34.60 22.34
CA VAL A 665 -3.53 -36.01 21.94
C VAL A 665 -4.57 -36.14 20.83
N ASN A 666 -5.70 -35.42 20.95
CA ASN A 666 -6.62 -35.20 19.83
C ASN A 666 -6.45 -33.76 19.31
N PRO A 667 -5.65 -33.55 18.24
CA PRO A 667 -5.36 -32.21 17.74
C PRO A 667 -6.58 -31.55 17.08
N TYR A 668 -7.63 -32.30 16.74
CA TYR A 668 -8.73 -31.75 15.94
C TYR A 668 -9.83 -31.07 16.78
N SER A 669 -9.82 -31.30 18.09
CA SER A 669 -10.99 -31.05 18.94
C SER A 669 -11.12 -29.66 19.50
N TYR A 670 -10.19 -28.76 19.18
CA TYR A 670 -10.17 -27.41 19.72
C TYR A 670 -10.26 -26.37 18.60
N GLY A 671 -11.10 -25.36 18.80
CA GLY A 671 -11.17 -24.16 17.97
C GLY A 671 -10.37 -23.03 18.63
N VAL A 672 -9.85 -22.11 17.82
CA VAL A 672 -9.18 -20.90 18.34
C VAL A 672 -10.24 -19.86 18.73
N TYR A 673 -10.01 -19.17 19.84
CA TYR A 673 -10.81 -18.01 20.24
C TYR A 673 -9.93 -16.85 20.72
N PHE A 674 -10.47 -15.63 20.63
CA PHE A 674 -9.91 -14.44 21.25
C PHE A 674 -10.78 -13.93 22.40
N ALA A 675 -10.16 -13.57 23.52
CA ALA A 675 -10.85 -13.01 24.67
C ALA A 675 -10.97 -11.49 24.54
N PHE A 676 -12.14 -10.96 24.20
CA PHE A 676 -12.36 -9.51 24.16
C PHE A 676 -12.66 -8.91 25.55
N GLY A 677 -13.07 -9.76 26.50
CA GLY A 677 -13.06 -9.48 27.93
C GLY A 677 -11.82 -10.01 28.65
N GLU A 678 -11.83 -9.96 29.98
CA GLU A 678 -10.78 -10.54 30.80
C GLU A 678 -10.65 -12.05 30.50
N ALA A 679 -9.41 -12.53 30.28
CA ALA A 679 -9.15 -13.94 30.01
C ALA A 679 -9.05 -14.70 31.33
N LEU A 680 -10.19 -15.18 31.80
CA LEU A 680 -10.39 -15.68 33.16
C LEU A 680 -9.81 -17.07 33.42
N GLY A 681 -9.35 -17.27 34.65
CA GLY A 681 -8.90 -18.54 35.19
C GLY A 681 -9.01 -18.59 36.70
N VAL A 682 -8.98 -19.80 37.27
CA VAL A 682 -9.05 -20.03 38.72
C VAL A 682 -7.70 -20.46 39.24
N MET A 683 -7.02 -19.56 39.95
CA MET A 683 -5.78 -19.84 40.65
C MET A 683 -5.98 -19.76 42.16
N ASN A 684 -5.60 -20.82 42.89
CA ASN A 684 -5.78 -20.92 44.34
C ASN A 684 -7.22 -20.59 44.77
N ASP A 685 -8.20 -21.25 44.13
CA ASP A 685 -9.64 -21.08 44.37
C ASP A 685 -10.18 -19.65 44.16
N THR A 686 -9.44 -18.80 43.44
CA THR A 686 -9.81 -17.41 43.15
C THR A 686 -9.92 -17.21 41.64
N LEU A 687 -11.08 -16.74 41.17
CA LEU A 687 -11.26 -16.29 39.80
C LEU A 687 -10.50 -14.97 39.59
N MET A 688 -9.72 -14.89 38.51
CA MET A 688 -8.98 -13.69 38.14
C MET A 688 -8.69 -13.69 36.64
N ASP A 689 -8.36 -12.51 36.11
CA ASP A 689 -7.75 -12.40 34.79
C ASP A 689 -6.34 -13.01 34.80
N VAL A 690 -6.14 -14.07 34.05
CA VAL A 690 -4.87 -14.83 34.02
C VAL A 690 -4.06 -14.61 32.76
N HIS A 691 -4.64 -14.03 31.69
CA HIS A 691 -3.90 -13.77 30.44
C HIS A 691 -4.12 -12.37 29.85
N GLY A 692 -5.10 -11.60 30.30
CA GLY A 692 -5.43 -10.28 29.77
C GLY A 692 -6.45 -10.30 28.62
N ALA A 693 -7.25 -9.24 28.51
CA ALA A 693 -8.11 -8.99 27.36
C ALA A 693 -7.26 -8.80 26.09
N GLY A 694 -7.58 -9.55 25.04
CA GLY A 694 -6.79 -9.71 23.82
C GLY A 694 -5.97 -11.00 23.75
N ALA A 695 -6.01 -11.85 24.79
CA ALA A 695 -5.39 -13.16 24.76
C ALA A 695 -6.07 -14.10 23.76
N GLN A 696 -5.27 -14.93 23.11
CA GLN A 696 -5.74 -15.97 22.21
C GLN A 696 -5.51 -17.34 22.83
N ARG A 697 -6.57 -18.12 22.90
CA ARG A 697 -6.58 -19.46 23.49
C ARG A 697 -7.37 -20.41 22.58
N SER A 698 -7.79 -21.53 23.13
CA SER A 698 -8.59 -22.49 22.42
C SER A 698 -9.51 -23.24 23.36
N ASP A 699 -10.70 -23.56 22.87
CA ASP A 699 -11.74 -24.28 23.59
C ASP A 699 -12.22 -25.49 22.78
N PRO A 700 -12.82 -26.50 23.42
CA PRO A 700 -13.43 -27.62 22.71
C PRO A 700 -14.48 -27.12 21.71
N LYS A 701 -14.50 -27.71 20.51
CA LYS A 701 -15.42 -27.30 19.43
C LYS A 701 -16.89 -27.62 19.69
N SER A 702 -17.17 -28.63 20.50
CA SER A 702 -18.53 -29.09 20.79
C SER A 702 -18.64 -29.80 22.14
N GLY A 703 -19.87 -30.16 22.52
CA GLY A 703 -20.23 -30.78 23.80
C GLY A 703 -20.87 -29.79 24.77
N ASP A 704 -21.25 -30.27 25.94
CA ASP A 704 -21.76 -29.41 27.01
C ASP A 704 -20.61 -28.94 27.92
N GLU A 705 -20.77 -27.78 28.58
CA GLU A 705 -19.81 -27.31 29.60
C GLU A 705 -19.52 -28.38 30.66
N SER A 706 -20.52 -29.20 31.02
CA SER A 706 -20.39 -30.28 32.00
C SER A 706 -19.56 -31.48 31.52
N ASP A 707 -19.31 -31.60 30.22
CA ASP A 707 -18.46 -32.65 29.67
C ASP A 707 -16.97 -32.39 29.91
N TYR A 708 -16.64 -31.15 30.28
CA TYR A 708 -15.27 -30.70 30.50
C TYR A 708 -15.04 -30.27 31.96
N PRO A 709 -13.80 -30.37 32.45
CA PRO A 709 -13.43 -29.70 33.68
C PRO A 709 -13.71 -28.19 33.56
N SER A 710 -14.25 -27.59 34.62
CA SER A 710 -14.54 -26.15 34.66
C SER A 710 -13.30 -25.27 34.47
N THR A 711 -12.10 -25.84 34.64
CA THR A 711 -10.82 -25.16 34.48
C THR A 711 -9.81 -26.06 33.78
N PHE A 712 -8.88 -25.46 33.03
CA PHE A 712 -7.84 -26.19 32.32
C PHE A 712 -6.45 -25.58 32.46
N GLY A 713 -5.42 -26.44 32.48
CA GLY A 713 -4.04 -26.01 32.58
C GLY A 713 -3.65 -25.43 33.95
N PRO A 714 -2.40 -24.94 34.09
CA PRO A 714 -1.85 -24.55 35.38
C PRO A 714 -2.40 -23.24 35.94
N GLN A 715 -2.93 -22.36 35.09
CA GLN A 715 -3.63 -21.13 35.51
C GLN A 715 -5.14 -21.35 35.74
N GLY A 716 -5.64 -22.57 35.47
CA GLY A 716 -7.03 -22.93 35.67
C GLY A 716 -7.97 -22.17 34.73
N ASP A 717 -7.59 -22.05 33.46
CA ASP A 717 -8.31 -21.28 32.44
C ASP A 717 -9.76 -21.75 32.34
N ILE A 718 -10.71 -20.82 32.35
CA ILE A 718 -12.13 -21.14 32.20
C ILE A 718 -12.38 -21.65 30.78
N ARG A 719 -13.14 -22.74 30.67
CA ARG A 719 -13.64 -23.28 29.41
C ARG A 719 -15.09 -22.87 29.24
N MET A 720 -15.40 -22.25 28.11
CA MET A 720 -16.75 -21.78 27.79
C MET A 720 -17.48 -22.77 26.89
N VAL A 721 -16.78 -23.39 25.92
CA VAL A 721 -17.36 -24.22 24.83
C VAL A 721 -18.30 -23.43 23.89
N TYR A 722 -19.12 -22.55 24.45
CA TYR A 722 -20.01 -21.65 23.73
C TYR A 722 -19.39 -20.24 23.69
N ASN A 723 -18.81 -19.88 22.55
CA ASN A 723 -18.22 -18.56 22.32
C ASN A 723 -19.05 -17.75 21.32
N TYR A 724 -18.90 -16.44 21.34
CA TYR A 724 -19.65 -15.50 20.51
C TYR A 724 -19.07 -15.45 19.10
N VAL A 725 -19.83 -14.87 18.18
CA VAL A 725 -19.43 -14.73 16.78
C VAL A 725 -19.55 -13.27 16.35
N ARG A 726 -18.58 -12.81 15.57
CA ARG A 726 -18.63 -11.58 14.78
C ARG A 726 -18.14 -11.94 13.39
N CYS A 727 -19.04 -11.90 12.41
CA CYS A 727 -18.71 -12.28 11.06
C CYS A 727 -17.93 -11.17 10.34
N VAL A 728 -17.15 -11.60 9.35
CA VAL A 728 -16.38 -10.77 8.44
C VAL A 728 -16.75 -11.13 7.01
N ARG A 729 -16.54 -10.21 6.08
CA ARG A 729 -16.58 -10.44 4.63
C ARG A 729 -15.43 -9.69 3.97
N ASN A 730 -15.09 -10.11 2.76
CA ASN A 730 -14.19 -9.33 1.91
C ASN A 730 -15.03 -8.21 1.27
N ASP A 731 -14.43 -7.03 1.08
CA ASP A 731 -15.04 -5.98 0.27
C ASP A 731 -14.96 -6.25 -1.22
#